data_AF-A0A830FL87-F1
#
_entry.id   AF-A0A830FL87-F1
#
_cell.length_a   1.000
_cell.length_b   1.000
_cell.length_c   1.000
_cell.angle_alpha   90.00
_cell.angle_beta   90.00
_cell.angle_gamma   90.00
#
_symmetry.space_group_name_H-M   'P 1'
#
loop_
_entity.id
_entity.type
_entity.pdbx_description
1 polymer ?
#
loop_
_entity_poly.entity_id
_entity_poly.type
_entity_poly.pdbx_seq_one_letter_code
_entity_poly.pdbx_strand_id
1 'polypeptide(L)'
;MSVVSTGFLGSAAAASSEQNELATANSQTATQTASGGGATCQLDRSCPVTDNSVDLNNSGAGVDVLIDGSHQGSTFTKFANRLSERGYDVDTKRSTSGGLTSWNSSAANGLSDYDVVIIPVPQTAYSEAEQEAIDEYVRNGGSLFVVGEWTSPLQGHAGKLNDITDPYGLHFNGESDKWLRNIQDPTNKTVADYEWRVVLHNTGQHPIMNNVDTVEYDGVSLNVTDTENGTQAPLLYGDSDTYEYTYSTTEKEYPRGERIVGAAATWDIGNNGRVVAFGSQKSVTTYLTDEWQAEHQQTDTQPFLFRTVKWLASSGHVERPDKPVAVTGERIKGGETPANETIVLKNSEVAAAIGTETNGPFGTLPGGIYDANAYGLTTDQIGVAEFAFNNFGTWPDYESFERQNATGPNGAAVVTATGHVSTNPNVSVTTTYTLPANSSHIWINTTMENGGDQRLPVNDSERLQSGAALSSEGQSTWLPGSGTIEETRSPPMSADTLDQPWAALTGDRVSYGVWGGNGSFTSYTGSTTWVDPWLEHRLDPGETRSAEFAFFVGEDGSSSATSEYYNKQQGTETGTVTGSIESTDNESVSQATVTASKGDRAFTYTVGSETGTYELELPAGEYTLTADASGFAASEPKSVTVSGGEASTADFDSLEGPAPVNVTATIDDEGEVRPADARITVLDGGTAVQTVYTQTTPAGTASFQLPPGNYTLVFNHGTGYIAEPVEKNISVTPGEAVSVNATFTEELDPSERDWVGIDPHAHSSVSFDGKTPIDNFVAIQKSAGVDAVFISDHNAIGGWGSMQSQAQERDIMFVRSEEITTGDLGHFNPYPLHGEEMIDSDGTLVEFIEESRSRHNATVFQINHPGDRFVSLDSAPGQHEEYLPMVDAIEAYNGPYGESDTASVQGLFTLWNNGYEITATGVSDDHCSQCFPAKYGSARTRAYVEGTVTPEKWAQSVKDGHTYATYGPAVEFTVDDRMPGETVNTTAGSSVEASATVRNLDELAYAEVIRNGTTVSNVTLDGTNDTMSTDVDIDGNAWVAFRVVDEDGDRALTSPVWISAEQGAESGTDGNGESSGTTATATPDTEDESAGTMAGDTATAESETTAASGPGFTAVVTLLALVGAALLATRWRP
;
A
#
# COMPACT_ATOMS: atom_id res chain seq x y z
N MET A 1 31.60 -74.33 39.70
CA MET A 1 30.86 -75.58 39.37
C MET A 1 30.00 -75.25 38.16
N SER A 2 30.52 -75.50 36.96
CA SER A 2 30.12 -76.59 36.05
C SER A 2 28.80 -76.30 35.33
N VAL A 3 28.59 -76.47 34.03
CA VAL A 3 29.35 -77.00 32.87
C VAL A 3 28.45 -76.67 31.65
N VAL A 4 29.04 -76.13 30.58
CA VAL A 4 28.88 -76.44 29.13
C VAL A 4 27.52 -76.33 28.38
N SER A 5 27.68 -75.86 27.12
CA SER A 5 26.99 -76.16 25.83
C SER A 5 25.79 -75.33 25.34
N THR A 6 26.13 -74.45 24.37
CA THR A 6 25.68 -74.41 22.95
C THR A 6 24.23 -74.70 22.56
N GLY A 7 23.68 -73.81 21.70
CA GLY A 7 22.98 -74.25 20.49
C GLY A 7 21.70 -73.50 20.09
N PHE A 8 21.88 -72.49 19.22
CA PHE A 8 21.13 -72.18 17.99
C PHE A 8 19.58 -72.30 17.88
N LEU A 9 19.03 -71.19 17.35
CA LEU A 9 17.86 -71.00 16.45
C LEU A 9 16.43 -71.20 16.97
N GLY A 10 15.61 -70.19 16.64
CA GLY A 10 14.29 -70.46 16.08
C GLY A 10 13.15 -69.63 16.67
N SER A 11 12.98 -68.44 16.09
CA SER A 11 11.71 -67.92 15.57
C SER A 11 10.45 -67.82 16.45
N ALA A 12 9.86 -66.62 16.33
CA ALA A 12 8.43 -66.35 16.21
C ALA A 12 7.60 -66.26 17.50
N ALA A 13 7.31 -64.99 17.82
CA ALA A 13 5.98 -64.39 17.74
C ALA A 13 5.09 -64.39 19.00
N ALA A 14 4.44 -63.23 19.09
CA ALA A 14 3.12 -62.97 19.65
C ALA A 14 2.99 -62.77 21.16
N ALA A 15 3.08 -61.49 21.51
CA ALA A 15 1.95 -60.65 21.95
C ALA A 15 1.36 -60.82 23.36
N SER A 16 0.84 -59.67 23.81
CA SER A 16 0.07 -59.35 25.02
C SER A 16 0.88 -59.30 26.32
N SER A 17 0.68 -58.38 27.25
CA SER A 17 -0.10 -57.14 27.34
C SER A 17 0.21 -56.57 28.73
N GLU A 18 -0.10 -55.29 28.91
CA GLU A 18 -0.46 -54.66 30.20
C GLU A 18 0.65 -54.28 31.19
N GLN A 19 0.76 -52.95 31.31
CA GLN A 19 0.76 -52.14 32.53
C GLN A 19 1.74 -52.50 33.64
N ASN A 20 2.64 -51.55 33.94
CA ASN A 20 2.79 -51.16 35.34
C ASN A 20 3.30 -49.73 35.53
N GLU A 21 2.62 -49.08 36.46
CA GLU A 21 2.88 -47.80 37.08
C GLU A 21 4.22 -47.74 37.85
N LEU A 22 4.73 -46.50 37.91
CA LEU A 22 5.39 -45.83 39.04
C LEU A 22 6.65 -46.46 39.68
N ALA A 23 7.78 -45.79 39.47
CA ALA A 23 8.77 -45.58 40.53
C ALA A 23 9.52 -44.26 40.34
N THR A 24 9.18 -43.29 41.18
CA THR A 24 9.93 -42.05 41.45
C THR A 24 11.35 -42.34 41.97
N ALA A 25 12.35 -41.63 41.44
CA ALA A 25 13.59 -41.33 42.15
C ALA A 25 14.11 -39.95 41.74
N ASN A 26 14.48 -39.18 42.76
CA ASN A 26 14.64 -37.73 42.77
C ASN A 26 16.11 -37.31 42.56
N SER A 27 16.25 -36.07 42.06
CA SER A 27 17.32 -35.09 42.32
C SER A 27 18.75 -35.29 41.76
N GLN A 28 19.11 -34.39 40.83
CA GLN A 28 20.09 -33.28 40.98
C GLN A 28 21.21 -33.16 39.93
N THR A 29 21.24 -31.97 39.32
CA THR A 29 22.38 -31.19 38.77
C THR A 29 23.08 -31.65 37.49
N ALA A 30 22.79 -30.95 36.39
CA ALA A 30 23.75 -30.11 35.64
C ALA A 30 23.05 -29.52 34.41
N THR A 31 22.87 -28.19 34.38
CA THR A 31 22.44 -27.47 33.17
C THR A 31 23.60 -27.49 32.18
N GLN A 32 23.70 -28.56 31.39
CA GLN A 32 24.40 -28.56 30.12
C GLN A 32 23.43 -28.01 29.08
N THR A 33 23.86 -26.96 28.39
CA THR A 33 23.37 -26.54 27.07
C THR A 33 23.23 -27.79 26.19
N ALA A 34 22.00 -28.20 25.95
CA ALA A 34 21.68 -29.24 24.99
C ALA A 34 21.72 -28.63 23.59
N SER A 35 22.60 -29.15 22.74
CA SER A 35 22.44 -29.08 21.29
C SER A 35 21.07 -29.69 20.95
N GLY A 36 20.19 -28.92 20.31
CA GLY A 36 18.88 -29.39 19.86
C GLY A 36 19.04 -30.56 18.90
N GLY A 37 18.81 -31.78 19.39
CA GLY A 37 18.56 -32.93 18.52
C GLY A 37 17.10 -32.89 18.11
N GLY A 38 16.83 -33.08 16.81
CA GLY A 38 15.49 -33.12 16.26
C GLY A 38 14.56 -34.06 17.04
N ALA A 39 13.31 -33.63 17.20
CA ALA A 39 12.26 -34.37 17.89
C ALA A 39 10.97 -34.32 17.08
N THR A 40 10.33 -35.47 16.89
CA THR A 40 8.98 -35.62 16.36
C THR A 40 8.00 -35.46 17.50
N CYS A 41 7.12 -34.49 17.34
CA CYS A 41 5.97 -34.38 18.22
C CYS A 41 5.00 -35.56 17.99
N GLN A 42 4.64 -36.25 19.06
CA GLN A 42 3.50 -37.17 19.02
C GLN A 42 2.19 -36.36 19.00
N LEU A 43 1.07 -37.01 18.63
CA LEU A 43 -0.28 -36.41 18.54
C LEU A 43 -0.83 -35.80 19.85
N ASP A 44 -0.08 -35.84 20.95
CA ASP A 44 -0.52 -35.50 22.31
C ASP A 44 -0.25 -34.05 22.75
N ARG A 45 -0.09 -33.12 21.79
CA ARG A 45 -0.03 -31.66 22.03
C ARG A 45 1.14 -31.19 22.91
N SER A 46 2.28 -31.88 22.88
CA SER A 46 3.45 -31.52 23.70
C SER A 46 4.58 -30.81 22.95
N CYS A 47 4.30 -30.14 21.82
CA CYS A 47 5.34 -29.47 21.02
C CYS A 47 5.86 -28.21 21.69
N PRO A 48 7.15 -27.86 21.48
CA PRO A 48 7.59 -26.48 21.56
C PRO A 48 6.77 -25.64 20.57
N VAL A 49 6.13 -24.58 21.05
CA VAL A 49 5.43 -23.62 20.18
C VAL A 49 6.51 -22.91 19.35
N THR A 50 6.43 -23.05 18.01
CA THR A 50 7.31 -22.31 17.09
C THR A 50 7.02 -20.82 17.17
N ASP A 51 7.95 -20.00 16.71
CA ASP A 51 7.83 -18.54 16.69
C ASP A 51 6.47 -18.09 16.13
N ASN A 52 5.74 -17.33 16.95
CA ASN A 52 4.41 -16.80 16.68
C ASN A 52 4.39 -15.26 16.60
N SER A 53 5.56 -14.62 16.54
CA SER A 53 5.69 -13.16 16.40
C SER A 53 5.17 -12.64 15.06
N VAL A 54 5.09 -13.51 14.05
CA VAL A 54 4.63 -13.17 12.70
C VAL A 54 3.12 -13.29 12.62
N ASP A 55 2.42 -12.19 12.41
CA ASP A 55 1.02 -12.22 11.99
C ASP A 55 0.91 -12.81 10.58
N LEU A 56 0.31 -13.99 10.51
CA LEU A 56 0.20 -14.80 9.30
C LEU A 56 -0.97 -14.39 8.38
N ASN A 57 -1.86 -13.49 8.82
CA ASN A 57 -3.07 -13.10 8.06
C ASN A 57 -2.87 -11.91 7.12
N ASN A 58 -1.82 -11.14 7.37
CA ASN A 58 -1.45 -9.91 6.69
C ASN A 58 -0.84 -10.13 5.29
N SER A 59 -0.60 -9.03 4.56
CA SER A 59 -0.07 -9.05 3.18
C SER A 59 1.30 -9.75 3.06
N GLY A 60 1.59 -10.23 1.86
CA GLY A 60 2.84 -10.84 1.42
C GLY A 60 3.83 -9.90 0.76
N ALA A 61 3.65 -8.58 0.89
CA ALA A 61 4.59 -7.59 0.36
C ALA A 61 6.04 -7.92 0.78
N GLY A 62 6.98 -7.78 -0.16
CA GLY A 62 8.39 -8.13 0.01
C GLY A 62 8.70 -9.62 0.10
N VAL A 63 7.76 -10.53 -0.19
CA VAL A 63 7.99 -11.99 -0.20
C VAL A 63 8.05 -12.53 -1.62
N ASP A 64 9.20 -13.11 -1.97
CA ASP A 64 9.44 -13.69 -3.28
C ASP A 64 9.07 -15.19 -3.30
N VAL A 65 8.15 -15.59 -4.17
CA VAL A 65 7.59 -16.95 -4.25
C VAL A 65 7.81 -17.55 -5.63
N LEU A 66 8.41 -18.73 -5.69
CA LEU A 66 8.52 -19.53 -6.92
C LEU A 66 7.56 -20.71 -6.90
N ILE A 67 6.67 -20.82 -7.89
CA ILE A 67 5.89 -22.04 -8.14
C ILE A 67 6.55 -22.85 -9.26
N ASP A 68 7.09 -24.03 -8.91
CA ASP A 68 7.86 -24.86 -9.84
C ASP A 68 7.01 -25.80 -10.70
N GLY A 69 6.63 -25.35 -11.90
CA GLY A 69 6.04 -26.20 -12.94
C GLY A 69 7.06 -26.81 -13.92
N SER A 70 8.38 -26.71 -13.68
CA SER A 70 9.40 -27.12 -14.66
C SER A 70 9.38 -28.64 -14.95
N HIS A 71 8.99 -29.45 -13.97
CA HIS A 71 8.77 -30.90 -14.08
C HIS A 71 7.37 -31.28 -14.60
N GLN A 72 6.77 -30.39 -15.40
CA GLN A 72 5.41 -30.47 -15.96
C GLN A 72 4.33 -30.58 -14.86
N GLY A 73 4.62 -30.08 -13.66
CA GLY A 73 3.67 -29.91 -12.59
C GLY A 73 2.69 -28.76 -12.88
N SER A 74 1.64 -28.65 -12.07
CA SER A 74 0.72 -27.51 -12.15
C SER A 74 1.42 -26.23 -11.71
N THR A 75 1.20 -25.12 -12.42
CA THR A 75 1.66 -23.79 -12.00
C THR A 75 0.76 -23.16 -10.94
N PHE A 76 -0.29 -23.88 -10.48
CA PHE A 76 -1.29 -23.39 -9.54
C PHE A 76 -1.80 -21.98 -9.82
N THR A 77 -2.07 -21.64 -11.09
CA THR A 77 -2.36 -20.26 -11.52
C THR A 77 -3.40 -19.54 -10.65
N LYS A 78 -4.47 -20.21 -10.21
CA LYS A 78 -5.44 -19.59 -9.30
C LYS A 78 -4.84 -19.22 -7.93
N PHE A 79 -4.04 -20.11 -7.35
CA PHE A 79 -3.36 -19.84 -6.09
C PHE A 79 -2.22 -18.82 -6.24
N ALA A 80 -1.48 -18.88 -7.35
CA ALA A 80 -0.47 -17.88 -7.72
C ALA A 80 -1.10 -16.49 -7.76
N ASN A 81 -2.21 -16.34 -8.48
CA ASN A 81 -2.96 -15.09 -8.54
C ASN A 81 -3.40 -14.65 -7.15
N ARG A 82 -4.00 -15.52 -6.34
CA ARG A 82 -4.39 -15.16 -4.96
C ARG A 82 -3.22 -14.76 -4.06
N LEU A 83 -2.03 -15.29 -4.29
CA LEU A 83 -0.82 -14.84 -3.58
C LEU A 83 -0.41 -13.46 -4.07
N SER A 84 -0.36 -13.22 -5.38
CA SER A 84 -0.10 -11.88 -5.93
C SER A 84 -1.13 -10.84 -5.47
N GLU A 85 -2.41 -11.20 -5.42
CA GLU A 85 -3.51 -10.39 -4.87
C GLU A 85 -3.32 -10.08 -3.37
N ARG A 86 -2.47 -10.83 -2.66
CA ARG A 86 -2.14 -10.57 -1.26
C ARG A 86 -0.80 -9.87 -1.12
N GLY A 87 -0.15 -9.46 -2.21
CA GLY A 87 1.11 -8.71 -2.22
C GLY A 87 2.38 -9.54 -2.37
N TYR A 88 2.30 -10.86 -2.58
CA TYR A 88 3.49 -11.68 -2.84
C TYR A 88 4.02 -11.44 -4.27
N ASP A 89 5.34 -11.38 -4.45
CA ASP A 89 5.94 -11.48 -5.79
C ASP A 89 5.98 -12.95 -6.19
N VAL A 90 5.26 -13.35 -7.25
CA VAL A 90 5.04 -14.76 -7.58
C VAL A 90 5.51 -15.09 -8.98
N ASP A 91 6.63 -15.79 -9.06
CA ASP A 91 7.12 -16.39 -10.29
C ASP A 91 6.54 -17.77 -10.53
N THR A 92 6.13 -18.05 -11.77
CA THR A 92 5.68 -19.40 -12.17
C THR A 92 6.57 -19.96 -13.27
N LYS A 93 7.29 -21.04 -12.96
CA LYS A 93 8.17 -21.69 -13.94
C LYS A 93 7.40 -22.71 -14.77
N ARG A 94 7.36 -22.54 -16.08
CA ARG A 94 6.74 -23.50 -17.02
C ARG A 94 7.79 -24.42 -17.64
N SER A 95 7.35 -25.61 -18.08
CA SER A 95 8.21 -26.61 -18.73
C SER A 95 8.62 -26.19 -20.15
N THR A 96 9.56 -25.24 -20.27
CA THR A 96 10.17 -24.85 -21.56
C THR A 96 11.70 -24.98 -21.47
N SER A 97 12.16 -26.22 -21.66
CA SER A 97 13.57 -26.60 -21.96
C SER A 97 14.65 -26.25 -20.93
N GLY A 98 14.40 -26.54 -19.64
CA GLY A 98 15.43 -26.48 -18.59
C GLY A 98 14.92 -26.97 -17.23
N GLY A 99 15.78 -27.62 -16.44
CA GLY A 99 15.48 -28.05 -15.06
C GLY A 99 15.49 -26.89 -14.06
N LEU A 100 15.27 -27.17 -12.78
CA LEU A 100 15.16 -26.18 -11.71
C LEU A 100 16.36 -25.20 -11.70
N THR A 101 17.57 -25.70 -12.00
CA THR A 101 18.86 -24.98 -11.92
C THR A 101 19.32 -24.26 -13.19
N SER A 102 18.52 -24.25 -14.26
CA SER A 102 18.92 -23.72 -15.58
C SER A 102 18.50 -22.27 -15.85
N TRP A 103 18.19 -21.52 -14.78
CA TRP A 103 17.70 -20.15 -14.85
C TRP A 103 18.89 -19.19 -15.07
N ASN A 104 18.94 -18.59 -16.27
CA ASN A 104 19.84 -17.52 -16.68
C ASN A 104 21.36 -17.85 -16.73
N SER A 105 22.02 -17.47 -17.82
CA SER A 105 23.45 -17.68 -18.06
C SER A 105 24.40 -16.79 -17.23
N SER A 106 23.88 -16.00 -16.28
CA SER A 106 24.67 -15.01 -15.52
C SER A 106 24.71 -15.18 -13.99
N ALA A 107 24.03 -16.15 -13.37
CA ALA A 107 24.12 -16.34 -11.93
C ALA A 107 24.21 -17.83 -11.54
N ALA A 108 25.02 -18.13 -10.53
CA ALA A 108 25.23 -19.49 -10.04
C ALA A 108 24.17 -19.94 -9.00
N ASN A 109 23.08 -19.20 -8.74
CA ASN A 109 22.28 -19.32 -7.51
C ASN A 109 20.74 -19.13 -7.66
N GLY A 110 20.07 -19.60 -8.73
CA GLY A 110 18.67 -19.24 -9.02
C GLY A 110 17.53 -19.65 -8.04
N LEU A 111 17.79 -20.33 -6.91
CA LEU A 111 16.76 -20.54 -5.86
C LEU A 111 16.86 -19.56 -4.70
N SER A 112 18.04 -18.96 -4.48
CA SER A 112 18.24 -18.04 -3.35
C SER A 112 17.52 -16.71 -3.51
N ASP A 113 17.00 -16.44 -4.71
CA ASP A 113 16.23 -15.24 -5.02
C ASP A 113 14.78 -15.35 -4.50
N TYR A 114 14.36 -16.52 -4.02
CA TYR A 114 12.99 -16.76 -3.55
C TYR A 114 12.96 -17.13 -2.06
N ASP A 115 12.02 -16.56 -1.32
CA ASP A 115 11.75 -16.91 0.08
C ASP A 115 11.01 -18.24 0.22
N VAL A 116 10.10 -18.52 -0.72
CA VAL A 116 9.27 -19.74 -0.72
C VAL A 116 9.27 -20.38 -2.10
N VAL A 117 9.57 -21.68 -2.15
CA VAL A 117 9.40 -22.50 -3.35
C VAL A 117 8.25 -23.47 -3.16
N ILE A 118 7.21 -23.32 -3.98
CA ILE A 118 6.02 -24.17 -3.98
C ILE A 118 6.20 -25.27 -5.03
N ILE A 119 6.14 -26.52 -4.58
CA ILE A 119 6.39 -27.70 -5.41
C ILE A 119 5.08 -28.48 -5.63
N PRO A 120 4.53 -28.47 -6.86
CA PRO A 120 3.38 -29.28 -7.24
C PRO A 120 3.78 -30.75 -7.48
N VAL A 121 2.79 -31.62 -7.71
CA VAL A 121 3.06 -33.01 -8.12
C VAL A 121 3.79 -33.06 -9.48
N PRO A 122 5.01 -33.63 -9.55
CA PRO A 122 5.78 -33.67 -10.78
C PRO A 122 5.30 -34.79 -11.73
N GLN A 123 5.43 -34.57 -13.04
CA GLN A 123 5.28 -35.62 -14.06
C GLN A 123 6.62 -36.25 -14.44
N THR A 124 7.73 -35.56 -14.19
CA THR A 124 9.09 -36.07 -14.37
C THR A 124 9.88 -35.94 -13.08
N ALA A 125 10.61 -36.97 -12.66
CA ALA A 125 11.39 -36.91 -11.42
C ALA A 125 12.45 -35.80 -11.45
N TYR A 126 12.71 -35.19 -10.30
CA TYR A 126 13.87 -34.32 -10.06
C TYR A 126 15.16 -35.14 -10.14
N SER A 127 16.18 -34.59 -10.79
CA SER A 127 17.52 -35.19 -10.82
C SER A 127 18.20 -35.08 -9.45
N GLU A 128 19.21 -35.91 -9.18
CA GLU A 128 19.97 -35.85 -7.91
C GLU A 128 20.55 -34.45 -7.66
N ALA A 129 21.03 -33.76 -8.70
CA ALA A 129 21.56 -32.40 -8.58
C ALA A 129 20.48 -31.35 -8.22
N GLU A 130 19.25 -31.54 -8.69
CA GLU A 130 18.12 -30.67 -8.31
C GLU A 130 17.67 -30.95 -6.88
N GLN A 131 17.66 -32.22 -6.47
CA GLN A 131 17.37 -32.59 -5.07
C GLN A 131 18.42 -32.01 -4.12
N GLU A 132 19.71 -32.07 -4.47
CA GLU A 132 20.80 -31.45 -3.70
C GLU A 132 20.65 -29.92 -3.63
N ALA A 133 20.31 -29.27 -4.74
CA ALA A 133 20.09 -27.82 -4.77
C ALA A 133 18.88 -27.38 -3.92
N ILE A 134 17.80 -28.17 -3.92
CA ILE A 134 16.64 -27.93 -3.06
C ILE A 134 17.01 -28.11 -1.59
N ASP A 135 17.77 -29.16 -1.23
CA ASP A 135 18.20 -29.37 0.16
C ASP A 135 19.15 -28.28 0.65
N GLU A 136 20.07 -27.84 -0.21
CA GLU A 136 20.96 -26.71 0.08
C GLU A 136 20.17 -25.40 0.28
N TYR A 137 19.20 -25.12 -0.59
CA TYR A 137 18.30 -23.97 -0.47
C TYR A 137 17.58 -23.94 0.89
N VAL A 138 16.94 -25.06 1.29
CA VAL A 138 16.24 -25.14 2.58
C VAL A 138 17.21 -24.98 3.74
N ARG A 139 18.35 -25.69 3.73
CA ARG A 139 19.35 -25.57 4.81
C ARG A 139 19.93 -24.16 4.94
N ASN A 140 19.91 -23.37 3.87
CA ASN A 140 20.35 -21.99 3.87
C ASN A 140 19.25 -20.97 4.23
N GLY A 141 18.08 -21.45 4.68
CA GLY A 141 17.00 -20.59 5.19
C GLY A 141 15.82 -20.41 4.25
N GLY A 142 15.87 -20.99 3.06
CA GLY A 142 14.73 -21.07 2.14
C GLY A 142 13.62 -21.98 2.65
N SER A 143 12.45 -21.87 2.04
CA SER A 143 11.27 -22.66 2.45
C SER A 143 10.60 -23.42 1.33
N LEU A 144 10.08 -24.61 1.63
CA LEU A 144 9.31 -25.42 0.69
C LEU A 144 7.86 -25.57 1.10
N PHE A 145 6.95 -25.33 0.15
CA PHE A 145 5.57 -25.78 0.25
C PHE A 145 5.30 -26.91 -0.76
N VAL A 146 5.28 -28.15 -0.28
CA VAL A 146 5.15 -29.33 -1.13
C VAL A 146 3.72 -29.83 -1.14
N VAL A 147 3.09 -29.84 -2.32
CA VAL A 147 1.66 -30.13 -2.48
C VAL A 147 1.44 -31.46 -3.21
N GLY A 148 0.82 -32.42 -2.50
CA GLY A 148 0.49 -33.76 -2.99
C GLY A 148 -0.91 -33.89 -3.60
N GLU A 149 -1.13 -35.00 -4.31
CA GLU A 149 -2.42 -35.37 -4.92
C GLU A 149 -2.48 -36.90 -5.09
N TRP A 150 -3.68 -37.48 -5.05
CA TRP A 150 -3.91 -38.91 -5.26
C TRP A 150 -4.59 -39.23 -6.59
N THR A 151 -5.37 -38.30 -7.15
CA THR A 151 -6.00 -38.43 -8.47
C THR A 151 -5.06 -38.00 -9.59
N SER A 152 -4.64 -38.93 -10.45
CA SER A 152 -3.94 -38.55 -11.68
C SER A 152 -4.52 -39.25 -12.91
N PRO A 153 -5.34 -38.56 -13.74
CA PRO A 153 -5.55 -38.95 -15.12
C PRO A 153 -4.32 -38.65 -16.03
N LEU A 154 -3.25 -38.04 -15.51
CA LEU A 154 -2.11 -37.52 -16.29
C LEU A 154 -0.79 -38.30 -16.16
N GLN A 155 -0.73 -39.39 -15.39
CA GLN A 155 0.50 -40.19 -15.15
C GLN A 155 1.57 -39.53 -14.26
N GLY A 156 1.16 -38.67 -13.32
CA GLY A 156 2.06 -38.03 -12.36
C GLY A 156 2.77 -39.00 -11.41
N HIS A 157 3.88 -38.53 -10.82
CA HIS A 157 4.73 -39.30 -9.92
C HIS A 157 4.71 -38.70 -8.50
N ALA A 158 3.54 -38.64 -7.87
CA ALA A 158 3.37 -37.98 -6.58
C ALA A 158 4.26 -38.55 -5.46
N GLY A 159 4.62 -39.84 -5.48
CA GLY A 159 5.59 -40.37 -4.52
C GLY A 159 7.04 -39.93 -4.78
N LYS A 160 7.34 -39.26 -5.89
CA LYS A 160 8.63 -38.56 -6.09
C LYS A 160 8.76 -37.28 -5.28
N LEU A 161 7.68 -36.78 -4.71
CA LEU A 161 7.75 -35.72 -3.70
C LEU A 161 8.52 -36.22 -2.45
N ASN A 162 8.52 -37.52 -2.17
CA ASN A 162 9.27 -38.09 -1.05
C ASN A 162 10.79 -37.93 -1.21
N ASP A 163 11.31 -37.88 -2.45
CA ASP A 163 12.75 -37.67 -2.70
C ASP A 163 13.24 -36.30 -2.14
N ILE A 164 12.34 -35.33 -1.96
CA ILE A 164 12.63 -33.98 -1.44
C ILE A 164 11.98 -33.68 -0.07
N THR A 165 11.16 -34.58 0.47
CA THR A 165 10.46 -34.39 1.76
C THR A 165 10.90 -35.39 2.85
N ASP A 166 11.34 -36.59 2.46
CA ASP A 166 11.89 -37.60 3.38
C ASP A 166 13.10 -37.10 4.20
N PRO A 167 14.03 -36.27 3.66
CA PRO A 167 15.13 -35.70 4.45
C PRO A 167 14.67 -34.91 5.68
N TYR A 168 13.43 -34.40 5.66
CA TYR A 168 12.82 -33.58 6.71
C TYR A 168 11.78 -34.35 7.53
N GLY A 169 11.62 -35.66 7.30
CA GLY A 169 10.74 -36.54 8.08
C GLY A 169 9.28 -36.50 7.65
N LEU A 170 8.98 -35.94 6.48
CA LEU A 170 7.64 -35.82 5.94
C LEU A 170 7.48 -36.76 4.76
N HIS A 171 6.65 -37.80 4.89
CA HIS A 171 6.52 -38.84 3.87
C HIS A 171 5.07 -39.00 3.38
N PHE A 172 4.82 -38.81 2.08
CA PHE A 172 3.53 -39.11 1.46
C PHE A 172 3.30 -40.62 1.36
N ASN A 173 2.20 -41.11 1.96
CA ASN A 173 1.90 -42.53 2.03
C ASN A 173 1.41 -43.08 0.68
N GLY A 174 1.96 -44.23 0.27
CA GLY A 174 1.56 -44.90 -0.96
C GLY A 174 1.99 -46.36 -1.06
N GLU A 175 1.52 -47.03 -2.09
CA GLU A 175 2.00 -48.36 -2.51
C GLU A 175 3.16 -48.26 -3.51
N SER A 176 3.24 -47.14 -4.24
CA SER A 176 4.30 -46.80 -5.18
C SER A 176 4.30 -45.30 -5.47
N ASP A 177 5.28 -44.84 -6.25
CA ASP A 177 5.38 -43.45 -6.71
C ASP A 177 4.14 -42.93 -7.46
N LYS A 178 3.25 -43.83 -7.92
CA LYS A 178 2.03 -43.50 -8.69
C LYS A 178 0.73 -43.75 -7.93
N TRP A 179 0.76 -44.57 -6.88
CA TRP A 179 -0.42 -45.01 -6.15
C TRP A 179 -0.30 -44.59 -4.70
N LEU A 180 -0.56 -43.31 -4.44
CA LEU A 180 -0.63 -42.77 -3.09
C LEU A 180 -1.99 -43.08 -2.46
N ARG A 181 -2.03 -43.07 -1.13
CA ARG A 181 -3.25 -43.38 -0.36
C ARG A 181 -4.03 -42.11 -0.10
N ASN A 182 -5.27 -42.07 -0.57
CA ASN A 182 -6.15 -40.93 -0.37
C ASN A 182 -6.85 -41.00 0.98
N ILE A 183 -7.14 -39.85 1.57
CA ILE A 183 -7.92 -39.74 2.80
C ILE A 183 -9.41 -39.81 2.43
N GLN A 184 -10.17 -40.58 3.19
CA GLN A 184 -11.63 -40.68 3.07
C GLN A 184 -12.31 -40.57 4.42
N ASP A 185 -13.51 -40.01 4.40
CA ASP A 185 -14.35 -39.81 5.56
C ASP A 185 -15.83 -39.96 5.19
N PRO A 186 -16.55 -40.89 5.84
CA PRO A 186 -17.96 -41.13 5.51
C PRO A 186 -18.90 -40.07 6.10
N THR A 187 -18.49 -39.36 7.15
CA THR A 187 -19.32 -38.45 7.94
C THR A 187 -19.02 -36.98 7.62
N ASN A 188 -17.76 -36.61 7.53
CA ASN A 188 -17.28 -35.23 7.40
C ASN A 188 -16.88 -34.93 5.95
N LYS A 189 -17.88 -34.70 5.10
CA LYS A 189 -17.70 -34.50 3.65
C LYS A 189 -18.49 -33.32 3.10
N THR A 190 -17.92 -32.64 2.10
CA THR A 190 -18.54 -31.45 1.47
C THR A 190 -19.50 -31.80 0.35
N VAL A 191 -19.43 -33.02 -0.20
CA VAL A 191 -20.34 -33.51 -1.23
C VAL A 191 -20.87 -34.89 -0.85
N ALA A 192 -22.19 -35.02 -0.75
CA ALA A 192 -22.86 -36.20 -0.19
C ALA A 192 -22.45 -37.54 -0.86
N ASP A 193 -22.20 -37.52 -2.17
CA ASP A 193 -21.88 -38.72 -2.97
C ASP A 193 -20.36 -39.04 -3.05
N TYR A 194 -19.49 -38.25 -2.41
CA TYR A 194 -18.03 -38.36 -2.52
C TYR A 194 -17.38 -38.53 -1.14
N GLU A 195 -16.96 -39.74 -0.78
CA GLU A 195 -16.30 -40.05 0.51
C GLU A 195 -14.84 -39.56 0.59
N TRP A 196 -14.27 -39.07 -0.51
CA TRP A 196 -12.90 -38.55 -0.60
C TRP A 196 -12.81 -37.02 -0.68
N ARG A 197 -13.94 -36.32 -0.55
CA ARG A 197 -14.01 -34.85 -0.43
C ARG A 197 -14.37 -34.50 0.99
N VAL A 198 -13.35 -34.47 1.84
CA VAL A 198 -13.51 -34.49 3.28
C VAL A 198 -13.27 -33.10 3.88
N VAL A 199 -13.78 -32.88 5.09
CA VAL A 199 -13.43 -31.73 5.92
C VAL A 199 -12.61 -32.24 7.10
N LEU A 200 -11.31 -31.99 7.06
CA LEU A 200 -10.44 -32.26 8.19
C LEU A 200 -10.60 -31.11 9.19
N HIS A 201 -10.89 -31.45 10.45
CA HIS A 201 -11.25 -30.48 11.48
C HIS A 201 -10.49 -30.67 12.79
N ASN A 202 -9.53 -31.61 12.83
CA ASN A 202 -8.62 -31.75 13.94
C ASN A 202 -7.27 -31.11 13.58
N THR A 203 -6.84 -30.16 14.41
CA THR A 203 -5.68 -29.30 14.13
C THR A 203 -4.60 -29.42 15.21
N GLY A 204 -3.35 -29.36 14.76
CA GLY A 204 -2.17 -29.40 15.63
C GLY A 204 -1.90 -28.05 16.29
N GLN A 205 -1.10 -28.05 17.36
CA GLN A 205 -0.64 -26.80 17.97
C GLN A 205 0.50 -26.20 17.14
N HIS A 206 0.15 -25.24 16.27
CA HIS A 206 1.08 -24.55 15.39
C HIS A 206 0.48 -23.19 14.95
N PRO A 207 1.27 -22.11 14.77
CA PRO A 207 0.75 -20.79 14.40
C PRO A 207 -0.12 -20.78 13.13
N ILE A 208 0.23 -21.58 12.12
CA ILE A 208 -0.57 -21.80 10.88
C ILE A 208 -2.03 -22.20 11.19
N MET A 209 -2.27 -22.84 12.33
CA MET A 209 -3.58 -23.37 12.70
C MET A 209 -4.40 -22.46 13.63
N ASN A 210 -3.88 -21.31 14.09
CA ASN A 210 -4.68 -20.42 14.96
C ASN A 210 -5.90 -19.88 14.18
N ASN A 211 -7.13 -19.97 14.70
CA ASN A 211 -8.35 -19.60 13.96
C ASN A 211 -8.55 -20.35 12.62
N VAL A 212 -7.96 -21.55 12.49
CA VAL A 212 -8.24 -22.48 11.40
C VAL A 212 -8.82 -23.73 12.04
N ASP A 213 -10.13 -23.90 11.93
CA ASP A 213 -10.85 -25.02 12.54
C ASP A 213 -11.16 -26.11 11.50
N THR A 214 -11.33 -25.73 10.24
CA THR A 214 -11.75 -26.64 9.18
C THR A 214 -10.98 -26.42 7.87
N VAL A 215 -10.48 -27.50 7.27
CA VAL A 215 -9.83 -27.45 5.96
C VAL A 215 -10.50 -28.48 5.05
N GLU A 216 -11.04 -28.01 3.93
CA GLU A 216 -11.57 -28.87 2.89
C GLU A 216 -10.42 -29.57 2.17
N TYR A 217 -10.54 -30.88 1.99
CA TYR A 217 -9.41 -31.73 1.66
C TYR A 217 -9.82 -32.84 0.68
N ASP A 218 -9.04 -32.97 -0.39
CA ASP A 218 -9.12 -34.08 -1.36
C ASP A 218 -7.68 -34.40 -1.75
N GLY A 219 -7.13 -35.45 -1.15
CA GLY A 219 -5.68 -35.56 -1.02
C GLY A 219 -5.15 -36.83 -0.38
N VAL A 220 -3.83 -36.88 -0.23
CA VAL A 220 -3.03 -38.02 0.25
C VAL A 220 -2.74 -37.92 1.74
N SER A 221 -2.60 -39.04 2.45
CA SER A 221 -2.11 -39.03 3.84
C SER A 221 -0.58 -38.97 3.96
N LEU A 222 -0.09 -38.41 5.07
CA LEU A 222 1.32 -38.29 5.40
C LEU A 222 1.71 -39.19 6.59
N ASN A 223 2.98 -39.55 6.65
CA ASN A 223 3.63 -40.08 7.85
C ASN A 223 4.71 -39.12 8.29
N VAL A 224 4.76 -38.84 9.60
CA VAL A 224 5.74 -37.95 10.21
C VAL A 224 6.73 -38.79 11.02
N THR A 225 8.02 -38.63 10.77
CA THR A 225 9.09 -39.43 11.40
C THR A 225 10.23 -38.57 11.91
N ASP A 226 10.87 -39.03 12.99
CA ASP A 226 12.04 -38.38 13.58
C ASP A 226 13.18 -38.28 12.59
N THR A 227 13.73 -37.07 12.45
CA THR A 227 14.99 -36.84 11.76
C THR A 227 15.91 -35.97 12.60
N GLU A 228 17.20 -35.97 12.26
CA GLU A 228 18.16 -35.02 12.84
C GLU A 228 18.03 -33.61 12.22
N ASN A 229 17.15 -33.42 11.22
CA ASN A 229 17.01 -32.19 10.43
C ASN A 229 15.78 -31.38 10.86
N GLY A 230 15.80 -30.84 12.09
CA GLY A 230 14.76 -29.94 12.59
C GLY A 230 13.67 -30.62 13.43
N THR A 231 12.63 -29.85 13.76
CA THR A 231 11.48 -30.27 14.58
C THR A 231 10.29 -30.55 13.68
N GLN A 232 9.63 -31.71 13.84
CA GLN A 232 8.50 -32.13 13.00
C GLN A 232 7.18 -32.14 13.79
N ALA A 233 6.10 -31.61 13.21
CA ALA A 233 4.76 -31.71 13.78
C ALA A 233 3.64 -31.89 12.74
N PRO A 234 2.62 -32.72 13.04
CA PRO A 234 1.38 -32.75 12.25
C PRO A 234 0.59 -31.44 12.46
N LEU A 235 0.05 -30.89 11.38
CA LEU A 235 -0.78 -29.68 11.38
C LEU A 235 -2.27 -30.01 11.30
N LEU A 236 -2.64 -31.03 10.51
CA LEU A 236 -4.02 -31.35 10.17
C LEU A 236 -4.21 -32.87 10.15
N TYR A 237 -5.22 -33.39 10.85
CA TYR A 237 -5.44 -34.83 10.96
C TYR A 237 -6.92 -35.23 10.96
N GLY A 238 -7.16 -36.53 10.71
CA GLY A 238 -8.50 -37.14 10.67
C GLY A 238 -9.17 -37.25 12.04
N ASP A 239 -10.36 -37.82 12.07
CA ASP A 239 -11.16 -38.11 13.26
C ASP A 239 -11.35 -39.62 13.49
N SER A 240 -12.38 -40.04 14.23
CA SER A 240 -12.56 -41.45 14.60
C SER A 240 -12.88 -42.39 13.43
N ASP A 241 -13.46 -41.88 12.34
CA ASP A 241 -13.93 -42.65 11.18
C ASP A 241 -13.20 -42.30 9.88
N THR A 242 -12.24 -41.37 9.92
CA THR A 242 -11.30 -41.19 8.82
C THR A 242 -10.45 -42.45 8.55
N TYR A 243 -10.31 -42.82 7.27
CA TYR A 243 -9.46 -43.93 6.82
C TYR A 243 -8.66 -43.59 5.57
N GLU A 244 -7.57 -44.33 5.33
CA GLU A 244 -6.85 -44.25 4.06
C GLU A 244 -7.42 -45.27 3.07
N TYR A 245 -7.51 -44.90 1.80
CA TYR A 245 -7.92 -45.79 0.73
C TYR A 245 -6.95 -45.72 -0.44
N THR A 246 -6.85 -46.79 -1.21
CA THR A 246 -6.00 -46.85 -2.40
C THR A 246 -6.81 -47.36 -3.60
N TYR A 247 -6.84 -46.57 -4.67
CA TYR A 247 -7.46 -46.96 -5.95
C TYR A 247 -6.45 -47.65 -6.88
N SER A 248 -5.68 -48.59 -6.34
CA SER A 248 -4.64 -49.34 -7.06
C SER A 248 -5.12 -50.73 -7.50
N THR A 249 -4.18 -51.62 -7.85
CA THR A 249 -4.47 -53.02 -8.17
C THR A 249 -5.02 -53.84 -7.00
N THR A 250 -4.93 -53.34 -5.75
CA THR A 250 -5.32 -54.11 -4.56
C THR A 250 -6.52 -53.57 -3.78
N GLU A 251 -7.10 -52.44 -4.20
CA GLU A 251 -8.26 -51.73 -3.57
C GLU A 251 -8.47 -52.08 -2.10
N LYS A 252 -7.87 -51.29 -1.21
CA LYS A 252 -7.79 -51.60 0.22
C LYS A 252 -7.97 -50.39 1.12
N GLU A 253 -8.76 -50.61 2.17
CA GLU A 253 -8.99 -49.68 3.27
C GLU A 253 -7.96 -49.88 4.40
N TYR A 254 -7.49 -48.77 4.99
CA TYR A 254 -6.63 -48.76 6.16
C TYR A 254 -7.22 -47.84 7.25
N PRO A 255 -8.04 -48.37 8.17
CA PRO A 255 -8.61 -47.59 9.25
C PRO A 255 -7.52 -47.21 10.25
N ARG A 256 -7.30 -45.90 10.40
CA ARG A 256 -6.29 -45.32 11.30
C ARG A 256 -6.84 -44.14 12.11
N GLY A 257 -8.03 -43.64 11.77
CA GLY A 257 -8.73 -42.58 12.48
C GLY A 257 -7.86 -41.33 12.66
N GLU A 258 -7.85 -40.80 13.88
CA GLU A 258 -7.11 -39.59 14.30
C GLU A 258 -5.60 -39.63 14.03
N ARG A 259 -5.04 -40.78 13.68
CA ARG A 259 -3.62 -40.94 13.31
C ARG A 259 -3.33 -40.61 11.85
N ILE A 260 -4.34 -40.32 11.04
CA ILE A 260 -4.17 -39.94 9.64
C ILE A 260 -3.83 -38.45 9.57
N VAL A 261 -2.69 -38.12 8.97
CA VAL A 261 -2.21 -36.74 8.83
C VAL A 261 -2.42 -36.28 7.39
N GLY A 262 -3.06 -35.11 7.20
CA GLY A 262 -3.24 -34.48 5.89
C GLY A 262 -2.23 -33.36 5.61
N ALA A 263 -1.68 -32.73 6.66
CA ALA A 263 -0.64 -31.71 6.55
C ALA A 263 0.36 -31.84 7.71
N ALA A 264 1.64 -31.58 7.45
CA ALA A 264 2.69 -31.57 8.47
C ALA A 264 3.80 -30.55 8.12
N ALA A 265 4.47 -30.04 9.15
CA ALA A 265 5.55 -29.08 9.03
C ALA A 265 6.85 -29.61 9.67
N THR A 266 7.97 -29.18 9.11
CA THR A 266 9.30 -29.28 9.70
C THR A 266 9.95 -27.90 9.73
N TRP A 267 10.49 -27.48 10.87
CA TRP A 267 11.19 -26.19 11.02
C TRP A 267 12.51 -26.35 11.78
N ASP A 268 13.27 -25.26 11.94
CA ASP A 268 14.62 -25.23 12.47
C ASP A 268 15.62 -26.07 11.63
N ILE A 269 15.43 -26.09 10.31
CA ILE A 269 16.30 -26.83 9.39
C ILE A 269 17.51 -25.95 9.01
N GLY A 270 18.72 -26.33 9.43
CA GLY A 270 19.92 -25.55 9.11
C GLY A 270 19.81 -24.11 9.62
N ASN A 271 19.90 -23.13 8.72
CA ASN A 271 19.74 -21.69 8.99
C ASN A 271 18.25 -21.29 9.09
N ASN A 272 17.46 -22.05 9.86
CA ASN A 272 16.02 -21.84 10.05
C ASN A 272 15.18 -21.95 8.77
N GLY A 273 15.54 -22.86 7.88
CA GLY A 273 14.67 -23.29 6.78
C GLY A 273 13.44 -24.03 7.29
N ARG A 274 12.37 -24.00 6.49
CA ARG A 274 11.08 -24.58 6.85
C ARG A 274 10.49 -25.37 5.67
N VAL A 275 9.76 -26.44 5.97
CA VAL A 275 9.10 -27.27 4.97
C VAL A 275 7.70 -27.60 5.45
N VAL A 276 6.69 -27.36 4.62
CA VAL A 276 5.34 -27.87 4.81
C VAL A 276 5.01 -28.85 3.71
N ALA A 277 4.58 -30.06 4.08
CA ALA A 277 4.00 -31.05 3.18
C ALA A 277 2.48 -31.07 3.37
N PHE A 278 1.74 -30.89 2.29
CA PHE A 278 0.28 -30.84 2.30
C PHE A 278 -0.29 -31.73 1.20
N GLY A 279 -1.12 -32.71 1.54
CA GLY A 279 -1.50 -33.74 0.58
C GLY A 279 -2.65 -33.41 -0.36
N SER A 280 -3.19 -32.18 -0.36
CA SER A 280 -4.35 -31.82 -1.21
C SER A 280 -4.08 -30.69 -2.19
N GLN A 281 -3.81 -31.06 -3.44
CA GLN A 281 -3.75 -30.14 -4.56
C GLN A 281 -5.11 -29.50 -4.89
N LYS A 282 -6.21 -30.19 -4.62
CA LYS A 282 -7.56 -29.64 -4.81
C LYS A 282 -7.85 -28.43 -3.92
N SER A 283 -7.27 -28.39 -2.73
CA SER A 283 -7.38 -27.25 -1.83
C SER A 283 -6.77 -25.99 -2.45
N VAL A 284 -5.57 -26.10 -3.03
CA VAL A 284 -4.87 -24.99 -3.73
C VAL A 284 -5.32 -24.77 -5.18
N THR A 285 -6.40 -25.42 -5.64
CA THR A 285 -6.90 -25.18 -7.01
C THR A 285 -8.40 -24.98 -7.10
N THR A 286 -9.19 -25.86 -6.49
CA THR A 286 -10.64 -25.88 -6.58
C THR A 286 -11.26 -25.27 -5.33
N TYR A 287 -10.82 -25.68 -4.14
CA TYR A 287 -11.48 -25.26 -2.90
C TYR A 287 -11.11 -23.85 -2.46
N LEU A 288 -10.01 -23.28 -2.99
CA LEU A 288 -9.65 -21.89 -2.73
C LEU A 288 -10.58 -20.87 -3.42
N THR A 289 -11.37 -21.28 -4.41
CA THR A 289 -12.02 -20.32 -5.31
C THR A 289 -13.36 -19.86 -4.74
N ASP A 290 -13.67 -18.59 -4.96
CA ASP A 290 -14.90 -17.99 -4.40
C ASP A 290 -16.14 -18.66 -4.97
N GLU A 291 -16.10 -19.09 -6.24
CA GLU A 291 -17.22 -19.82 -6.84
C GLU A 291 -17.48 -21.14 -6.11
N TRP A 292 -16.43 -21.83 -5.68
CA TRP A 292 -16.57 -23.06 -4.91
C TRP A 292 -17.11 -22.77 -3.50
N GLN A 293 -16.52 -21.79 -2.81
CA GLN A 293 -16.91 -21.41 -1.44
C GLN A 293 -18.33 -20.83 -1.37
N ALA A 294 -18.82 -20.19 -2.44
CA ALA A 294 -20.19 -19.67 -2.51
C ALA A 294 -21.24 -20.77 -2.70
N GLU A 295 -20.90 -21.83 -3.43
CA GLU A 295 -21.83 -22.94 -3.73
C GLU A 295 -21.78 -24.09 -2.71
N HIS A 296 -20.73 -24.13 -1.87
CA HIS A 296 -20.46 -25.22 -0.92
C HIS A 296 -20.24 -24.69 0.51
N GLN A 297 -19.83 -25.57 1.42
CA GLN A 297 -19.56 -25.21 2.81
C GLN A 297 -18.34 -24.29 2.89
N GLN A 298 -18.52 -23.11 3.49
CA GLN A 298 -17.40 -22.24 3.84
C GLN A 298 -16.51 -22.92 4.90
N THR A 299 -15.22 -22.95 4.63
CA THR A 299 -14.19 -23.54 5.51
C THR A 299 -12.99 -22.61 5.61
N ASP A 300 -12.11 -22.85 6.58
CA ASP A 300 -10.89 -22.06 6.80
C ASP A 300 -9.74 -22.46 5.86
N THR A 301 -10.07 -23.04 4.71
CA THR A 301 -9.09 -23.49 3.70
C THR A 301 -8.25 -22.33 3.17
N GLN A 302 -8.87 -21.19 2.88
CA GLN A 302 -8.15 -19.99 2.44
C GLN A 302 -7.18 -19.46 3.52
N PRO A 303 -7.64 -19.20 4.77
CA PRO A 303 -6.75 -18.87 5.89
C PRO A 303 -5.59 -19.87 6.05
N PHE A 304 -5.85 -21.18 6.04
CA PHE A 304 -4.81 -22.19 6.16
C PHE A 304 -3.71 -22.05 5.09
N LEU A 305 -4.11 -21.89 3.82
CA LEU A 305 -3.17 -21.82 2.70
C LEU A 305 -2.30 -20.56 2.75
N PHE A 306 -2.90 -19.39 2.98
CA PHE A 306 -2.15 -18.13 3.00
C PHE A 306 -1.23 -18.02 4.21
N ARG A 307 -1.71 -18.48 5.37
CA ARG A 307 -0.92 -18.50 6.60
C ARG A 307 0.26 -19.47 6.50
N THR A 308 0.09 -20.57 5.77
CA THR A 308 1.18 -21.50 5.45
C THR A 308 2.28 -20.80 4.64
N VAL A 309 1.93 -20.10 3.56
CA VAL A 309 2.93 -19.39 2.73
C VAL A 309 3.60 -18.26 3.52
N LYS A 310 2.85 -17.49 4.31
CA LYS A 310 3.43 -16.43 5.15
C LYS A 310 4.38 -16.98 6.21
N TRP A 311 4.00 -18.08 6.86
CA TRP A 311 4.85 -18.71 7.86
C TRP A 311 6.13 -19.29 7.22
N LEU A 312 6.02 -19.86 6.02
CA LEU A 312 7.19 -20.29 5.25
C LEU A 312 8.08 -19.10 4.88
N ALA A 313 7.51 -17.97 4.46
CA ALA A 313 8.26 -16.78 4.08
C ALA A 313 9.10 -16.19 5.23
N SER A 314 8.61 -16.30 6.46
CA SER A 314 9.34 -15.90 7.68
C SER A 314 10.48 -16.84 8.07
N SER A 315 10.84 -17.81 7.22
CA SER A 315 12.03 -18.65 7.40
C SER A 315 13.32 -17.89 7.12
N GLY A 316 14.43 -18.48 7.55
CA GLY A 316 15.76 -18.00 7.26
C GLY A 316 16.39 -17.20 8.39
N HIS A 317 17.69 -16.98 8.23
CA HIS A 317 18.52 -16.12 9.05
C HIS A 317 19.32 -15.25 8.09
N VAL A 318 19.24 -13.91 8.20
CA VAL A 318 20.42 -13.10 7.85
C VAL A 318 21.50 -13.61 8.80
N GLU A 319 22.66 -14.17 8.42
CA GLU A 319 23.60 -14.63 9.46
C GLU A 319 23.94 -13.47 10.42
N ARG A 320 23.75 -13.64 11.74
CA ARG A 320 24.21 -12.64 12.73
C ARG A 320 25.70 -12.46 12.47
N PRO A 321 26.14 -11.30 12.00
CA PRO A 321 27.55 -11.14 11.75
C PRO A 321 28.24 -11.17 13.12
N ASP A 322 29.35 -11.91 13.23
CA ASP A 322 30.15 -11.98 14.47
C ASP A 322 30.64 -10.60 14.97
N LYS A 323 30.49 -9.58 14.13
CA LYS A 323 30.81 -8.17 14.36
C LYS A 323 30.00 -7.30 13.41
N PRO A 324 29.79 -6.00 13.68
CA PRO A 324 29.16 -5.12 12.72
C PRO A 324 29.90 -5.06 11.38
N VAL A 325 29.17 -5.06 10.27
CA VAL A 325 29.71 -5.02 8.90
C VAL A 325 28.88 -4.11 7.99
N ALA A 326 29.54 -3.57 6.97
CA ALA A 326 28.95 -2.84 5.85
C ALA A 326 29.30 -3.59 4.55
N VAL A 327 28.29 -4.16 3.89
CA VAL A 327 28.46 -5.07 2.75
C VAL A 327 27.73 -4.53 1.53
N THR A 328 28.32 -4.71 0.35
CA THR A 328 27.74 -4.38 -0.97
C THR A 328 27.37 -5.68 -1.67
N GLY A 329 26.34 -5.70 -2.51
CA GLY A 329 25.91 -6.92 -3.19
C GLY A 329 25.05 -7.83 -2.32
N GLU A 330 24.42 -7.29 -1.29
CA GLU A 330 23.46 -7.99 -0.43
C GLU A 330 22.14 -7.21 -0.42
N ARG A 331 21.00 -7.91 -0.33
CA ARG A 331 19.66 -7.33 -0.14
C ARG A 331 19.19 -7.63 1.28
N ILE A 332 18.38 -6.74 1.86
CA ILE A 332 17.65 -7.04 3.10
C ILE A 332 16.41 -7.86 2.74
N LYS A 333 16.28 -9.04 3.35
CA LYS A 333 15.11 -9.91 3.13
C LYS A 333 13.83 -9.17 3.54
N GLY A 334 12.86 -9.07 2.62
CA GLY A 334 11.64 -8.29 2.80
C GLY A 334 11.72 -6.82 2.36
N GLY A 335 12.90 -6.31 2.03
CA GLY A 335 13.10 -4.94 1.51
C GLY A 335 13.11 -4.89 -0.02
N GLU A 336 12.91 -3.72 -0.61
CA GLU A 336 12.64 -3.54 -2.05
C GLU A 336 13.89 -3.21 -2.86
N THR A 337 15.02 -2.90 -2.20
CA THR A 337 16.20 -2.40 -2.94
C THR A 337 17.04 -3.46 -3.66
N PRO A 338 17.58 -3.14 -4.85
CA PRO A 338 18.57 -3.96 -5.54
C PRO A 338 19.90 -4.09 -4.76
N ALA A 339 20.45 -5.31 -4.73
CA ALA A 339 21.67 -5.62 -3.98
C ALA A 339 22.94 -4.90 -4.49
N ASN A 340 22.99 -4.54 -5.78
CA ASN A 340 24.16 -3.92 -6.44
C ASN A 340 24.29 -2.42 -6.18
N GLU A 341 23.24 -1.77 -5.72
CA GLU A 341 23.14 -0.31 -5.60
C GLU A 341 22.96 0.14 -4.14
N THR A 342 23.10 -0.78 -3.19
CA THR A 342 23.03 -0.50 -1.76
C THR A 342 24.26 -0.96 -0.98
N ILE A 343 24.46 -0.33 0.18
CA ILE A 343 25.37 -0.81 1.21
C ILE A 343 24.53 -1.24 2.42
N VAL A 344 24.48 -2.55 2.69
CA VAL A 344 23.81 -3.12 3.86
C VAL A 344 24.72 -3.00 5.08
N LEU A 345 24.29 -2.18 6.04
CA LEU A 345 24.91 -2.00 7.34
C LEU A 345 24.19 -2.89 8.35
N LYS A 346 24.86 -3.90 8.90
CA LYS A 346 24.23 -4.91 9.79
C LYS A 346 25.07 -5.31 11.00
N ASN A 347 24.40 -5.65 12.09
CA ASN A 347 24.97 -6.19 13.33
C ASN A 347 24.09 -7.35 13.88
N SER A 348 24.20 -7.67 15.18
CA SER A 348 23.42 -8.74 15.83
C SER A 348 21.95 -8.41 16.09
N GLU A 349 21.55 -7.14 15.96
CA GLU A 349 20.22 -6.63 16.32
C GLU A 349 19.44 -6.06 15.13
N VAL A 350 20.10 -5.48 14.11
CA VAL A 350 19.45 -4.81 12.98
C VAL A 350 20.25 -4.93 11.68
N ALA A 351 19.57 -4.77 10.54
CA ALA A 351 20.17 -4.47 9.24
C ALA A 351 19.46 -3.27 8.59
N ALA A 352 20.23 -2.42 7.90
CA ALA A 352 19.68 -1.30 7.12
C ALA A 352 20.43 -1.13 5.79
N ALA A 353 19.70 -0.89 4.70
CA ALA A 353 20.22 -0.70 3.36
C ALA A 353 20.33 0.79 3.04
N ILE A 354 21.56 1.26 2.80
CA ILE A 354 21.83 2.65 2.40
C ILE A 354 21.94 2.70 0.88
N GLY A 355 21.12 3.52 0.24
CA GLY A 355 21.17 3.77 -1.20
C GLY A 355 22.47 4.42 -1.63
N THR A 356 23.09 3.91 -2.70
CA THR A 356 24.29 4.52 -3.31
C THR A 356 24.04 5.12 -4.67
N GLU A 357 22.90 4.79 -5.28
CA GLU A 357 22.40 5.35 -6.53
C GLU A 357 20.95 5.85 -6.32
N THR A 358 20.36 6.42 -7.38
CA THR A 358 18.95 6.83 -7.36
C THR A 358 18.10 5.60 -7.62
N ASN A 359 17.85 4.82 -6.57
CA ASN A 359 17.26 3.48 -6.70
C ASN A 359 16.41 3.07 -5.50
N GLY A 360 16.18 4.00 -4.57
CA GLY A 360 15.21 3.76 -3.51
C GLY A 360 13.79 3.98 -4.03
N PRO A 361 12.78 3.61 -3.22
CA PRO A 361 11.39 3.94 -3.51
C PRO A 361 11.27 5.42 -3.92
N PHE A 362 10.49 5.75 -4.95
CA PHE A 362 10.23 7.13 -5.43
C PHE A 362 11.39 7.84 -6.15
N GLY A 363 12.42 7.11 -6.58
CA GLY A 363 13.62 7.74 -7.15
C GLY A 363 14.34 8.61 -6.12
N THR A 364 14.27 8.22 -4.84
CA THR A 364 14.97 8.92 -3.74
C THR A 364 16.46 9.01 -4.02
N LEU A 365 17.03 10.16 -3.65
CA LEU A 365 18.43 10.49 -3.91
C LEU A 365 19.37 9.62 -3.05
N PRO A 366 20.57 9.28 -3.56
CA PRO A 366 21.55 8.49 -2.82
C PRO A 366 21.73 8.96 -1.36
N GLY A 367 22.05 8.03 -0.46
CA GLY A 367 22.28 8.31 0.95
C GLY A 367 21.05 8.22 1.85
N GLY A 368 19.86 7.91 1.34
CA GLY A 368 18.77 7.45 2.18
C GLY A 368 19.01 6.05 2.75
N ILE A 369 18.43 5.75 3.91
CA ILE A 369 18.13 4.37 4.31
C ILE A 369 16.78 4.02 3.71
N TYR A 370 16.76 3.00 2.84
CA TYR A 370 15.57 2.60 2.09
C TYR A 370 14.94 1.33 2.60
N ASP A 371 15.74 0.44 3.20
CA ASP A 371 15.21 -0.73 3.90
C ASP A 371 15.81 -0.81 5.30
N ALA A 372 15.01 -1.19 6.29
CA ALA A 372 15.51 -1.42 7.64
C ALA A 372 14.65 -2.42 8.41
N ASN A 373 15.30 -3.45 8.98
CA ASN A 373 14.63 -4.43 9.82
C ASN A 373 15.41 -4.78 11.09
N ALA A 374 14.66 -5.10 12.15
CA ALA A 374 15.22 -5.77 13.32
C ALA A 374 15.57 -7.22 12.95
N TYR A 375 16.64 -7.70 13.55
CA TYR A 375 17.19 -9.02 13.27
C TYR A 375 16.21 -10.11 13.71
N GLY A 376 15.71 -10.90 12.76
CA GLY A 376 14.67 -11.91 12.99
C GLY A 376 13.33 -11.54 12.33
N LEU A 377 13.15 -10.27 11.96
CA LEU A 377 12.03 -9.84 11.13
C LEU A 377 12.35 -9.97 9.64
N THR A 378 11.31 -10.19 8.86
CA THR A 378 11.36 -10.20 7.38
C THR A 378 10.42 -9.15 6.80
N THR A 379 10.09 -8.13 7.60
CA THR A 379 9.17 -7.06 7.23
C THR A 379 9.93 -5.75 7.28
N ASP A 380 9.83 -5.01 6.19
CA ASP A 380 10.29 -3.65 6.06
C ASP A 380 9.08 -2.75 5.77
N GLN A 381 9.07 -1.56 6.35
CA GLN A 381 8.02 -0.55 6.20
C GLN A 381 8.61 0.86 6.24
N ILE A 382 9.93 1.01 6.17
CA ILE A 382 10.53 2.33 6.06
C ILE A 382 10.33 2.78 4.60
N GLY A 383 9.78 3.96 4.38
CA GLY A 383 9.74 4.54 3.04
C GLY A 383 11.11 5.13 2.73
N VAL A 384 11.55 6.05 3.59
CA VAL A 384 12.94 6.54 3.58
C VAL A 384 13.30 7.13 4.94
N ALA A 385 14.56 6.96 5.36
CA ALA A 385 15.20 7.82 6.35
C ALA A 385 16.41 8.51 5.74
N GLU A 386 16.28 9.81 5.45
CA GLU A 386 17.28 10.60 4.71
C GLU A 386 17.60 11.94 5.39
N PHE A 387 18.54 12.70 4.81
CA PHE A 387 18.89 14.03 5.28
C PHE A 387 18.29 15.11 4.38
N ALA A 388 17.42 15.94 4.95
CA ALA A 388 16.86 17.10 4.28
C ALA A 388 17.54 18.40 4.74
N PHE A 389 17.89 19.28 3.79
CA PHE A 389 18.49 20.58 4.07
C PHE A 389 17.45 21.69 3.93
N ASN A 390 17.26 22.45 5.00
CA ASN A 390 16.34 23.59 5.07
C ASN A 390 14.86 23.22 4.83
N ASN A 391 14.32 22.23 5.56
CA ASN A 391 12.91 21.80 5.49
C ASN A 391 12.48 21.50 4.04
N PHE A 392 13.13 20.52 3.41
CA PHE A 392 12.94 20.13 2.01
C PHE A 392 13.22 21.22 0.97
N GLY A 393 13.94 22.28 1.35
CA GLY A 393 14.36 23.30 0.38
C GLY A 393 15.36 22.79 -0.65
N THR A 394 16.14 21.75 -0.32
CA THR A 394 17.16 21.13 -1.17
C THR A 394 17.75 19.88 -0.48
N TRP A 395 18.55 19.10 -1.21
CA TRP A 395 19.08 17.79 -0.81
C TRP A 395 20.60 17.72 -0.99
N PRO A 396 21.30 16.77 -0.36
CA PRO A 396 22.67 16.44 -0.72
C PRO A 396 22.74 15.69 -2.05
N ASP A 397 23.65 16.09 -2.93
CA ASP A 397 24.14 15.28 -4.04
C ASP A 397 25.42 14.58 -3.58
N TYR A 398 25.36 13.28 -3.23
CA TYR A 398 26.55 12.53 -2.83
C TYR A 398 27.35 12.04 -4.04
N GLU A 399 28.66 12.25 -3.99
CA GLU A 399 29.59 11.89 -5.07
C GLU A 399 30.37 10.61 -4.75
N SER A 400 30.39 10.18 -3.48
CA SER A 400 31.17 9.02 -3.05
C SER A 400 30.66 8.39 -1.75
N PHE A 401 30.82 7.07 -1.66
CA PHE A 401 30.52 6.27 -0.49
C PHE A 401 31.75 5.45 -0.07
N GLU A 402 32.22 5.65 1.15
CA GLU A 402 33.28 4.86 1.77
C GLU A 402 32.70 3.97 2.87
N ARG A 403 33.21 2.74 2.99
CA ARG A 403 32.73 1.77 4.00
C ARG A 403 33.85 1.19 4.84
N GLN A 404 33.56 0.96 6.10
CA GLN A 404 34.47 0.39 7.07
C GLN A 404 33.74 -0.65 7.95
N ASN A 405 34.19 -1.90 7.91
CA ASN A 405 33.73 -2.93 8.83
C ASN A 405 34.33 -2.75 10.23
N ALA A 406 33.64 -3.28 11.25
CA ALA A 406 34.20 -3.32 12.59
C ALA A 406 35.52 -4.12 12.63
N THR A 407 36.46 -3.67 13.45
CA THR A 407 37.75 -4.35 13.67
C THR A 407 37.62 -5.58 14.58
N GLY A 408 36.51 -5.71 15.30
CA GLY A 408 36.17 -6.84 16.18
C GLY A 408 34.69 -6.81 16.62
N PRO A 409 34.25 -7.79 17.44
CA PRO A 409 32.84 -8.01 17.79
C PRO A 409 32.18 -6.83 18.52
N ASN A 410 32.96 -6.01 19.22
CA ASN A 410 32.47 -4.84 19.98
C ASN A 410 32.75 -3.51 19.26
N GLY A 411 33.17 -3.55 17.98
CA GLY A 411 33.43 -2.35 17.19
C GLY A 411 32.14 -1.74 16.63
N ALA A 412 32.30 -0.83 15.67
CA ALA A 412 31.20 -0.31 14.87
C ALA A 412 31.54 -0.45 13.39
N ALA A 413 30.53 -0.66 12.56
CA ALA A 413 30.64 -0.50 11.12
C ALA A 413 30.23 0.93 10.75
N VAL A 414 30.87 1.48 9.73
CA VAL A 414 30.70 2.87 9.32
C VAL A 414 30.55 2.95 7.80
N VAL A 415 29.57 3.72 7.34
CA VAL A 415 29.47 4.19 5.95
C VAL A 415 29.59 5.71 5.96
N THR A 416 30.36 6.28 5.05
CA THR A 416 30.57 7.72 4.92
C THR A 416 30.23 8.15 3.50
N ALA A 417 29.21 8.99 3.35
CA ALA A 417 28.80 9.60 2.10
C ALA A 417 29.29 11.05 2.04
N THR A 418 29.95 11.45 0.95
CA THR A 418 30.50 12.81 0.78
C THR A 418 29.97 13.45 -0.49
N GLY A 419 29.56 14.72 -0.41
CA GLY A 419 28.96 15.47 -1.50
C GLY A 419 28.77 16.95 -1.19
N HIS A 420 27.73 17.56 -1.76
CA HIS A 420 27.37 18.96 -1.55
C HIS A 420 25.86 19.19 -1.60
N VAL A 421 25.38 20.34 -1.16
CA VAL A 421 23.96 20.73 -1.33
C VAL A 421 23.66 21.02 -2.80
N SER A 422 22.62 20.40 -3.37
CA SER A 422 22.32 20.43 -4.81
C SER A 422 22.10 21.84 -5.35
N THR A 423 21.33 22.67 -4.64
CA THR A 423 21.06 24.06 -5.03
C THR A 423 22.20 25.02 -4.67
N ASN A 424 23.19 24.59 -3.88
CA ASN A 424 24.33 25.40 -3.49
C ASN A 424 25.61 24.56 -3.29
N PRO A 425 26.35 24.28 -4.39
CA PRO A 425 27.55 23.44 -4.36
C PRO A 425 28.70 23.98 -3.49
N ASN A 426 28.62 25.22 -2.97
CA ASN A 426 29.60 25.75 -2.03
C ASN A 426 29.38 25.26 -0.59
N VAL A 427 28.27 24.58 -0.32
CA VAL A 427 28.02 23.92 0.97
C VAL A 427 28.39 22.45 0.82
N SER A 428 29.55 22.05 1.32
CA SER A 428 29.94 20.64 1.34
C SER A 428 29.18 19.89 2.43
N VAL A 429 28.80 18.65 2.13
CA VAL A 429 28.04 17.76 3.00
C VAL A 429 28.80 16.46 3.18
N THR A 430 28.88 15.97 4.42
CA THR A 430 29.39 14.64 4.72
C THR A 430 28.51 13.96 5.74
N THR A 431 27.90 12.84 5.36
CA THR A 431 27.01 12.05 6.22
C THR A 431 27.67 10.74 6.60
N THR A 432 27.70 10.46 7.90
CA THR A 432 28.30 9.23 8.45
C THR A 432 27.22 8.41 9.13
N TYR A 433 27.05 7.16 8.69
CA TYR A 433 26.19 6.13 9.28
C TYR A 433 27.07 5.23 10.13
N THR A 434 26.84 5.19 11.44
CA THR A 434 27.61 4.36 12.37
C THR A 434 26.69 3.37 13.06
N LEU A 435 26.94 2.08 12.85
CA LEU A 435 26.24 0.98 13.52
C LEU A 435 27.15 0.33 14.57
N PRO A 436 26.94 0.61 15.87
CA PRO A 436 27.66 -0.05 16.94
C PRO A 436 27.30 -1.55 17.07
N ALA A 437 28.13 -2.32 17.74
CA ALA A 437 27.79 -3.69 18.12
C ALA A 437 26.64 -3.74 19.14
N ASN A 438 25.78 -4.75 19.03
CA ASN A 438 24.64 -5.00 19.92
C ASN A 438 23.73 -3.77 20.08
N SER A 439 23.48 -3.06 18.97
CA SER A 439 22.71 -1.82 18.93
C SER A 439 21.56 -1.92 17.95
N SER A 440 20.35 -1.57 18.38
CA SER A 440 19.17 -1.47 17.51
C SER A 440 19.00 -0.10 16.86
N HIS A 441 20.04 0.75 16.91
CA HIS A 441 20.04 2.03 16.21
C HIS A 441 21.34 2.29 15.43
N ILE A 442 21.21 3.10 14.39
CA ILE A 442 22.27 3.67 13.57
C ILE A 442 22.41 5.15 13.92
N TRP A 443 23.61 5.62 14.21
CA TRP A 443 23.89 7.05 14.29
C TRP A 443 24.09 7.61 12.90
N ILE A 444 23.28 8.60 12.52
CA ILE A 444 23.39 9.36 11.27
C ILE A 444 23.87 10.76 11.65
N ASN A 445 25.11 11.09 11.27
CA ASN A 445 25.69 12.40 11.53
C ASN A 445 26.03 13.08 10.22
N THR A 446 25.35 14.18 9.91
CA THR A 446 25.58 15.00 8.72
C THR A 446 26.28 16.28 9.10
N THR A 447 27.48 16.48 8.53
CA THR A 447 28.24 17.72 8.66
C THR A 447 28.06 18.58 7.41
N MET A 448 27.85 19.87 7.62
CA MET A 448 27.63 20.90 6.60
C MET A 448 28.70 21.99 6.78
N GLU A 449 29.52 22.24 5.76
CA GLU A 449 30.51 23.33 5.78
C GLU A 449 30.20 24.33 4.67
N ASN A 450 30.02 25.60 5.05
CA ASN A 450 29.76 26.67 4.09
C ASN A 450 31.07 27.25 3.56
N GLY A 451 31.53 26.78 2.41
CA GLY A 451 32.66 27.33 1.67
C GLY A 451 32.34 28.60 0.87
N GLY A 452 31.09 29.07 0.89
CA GLY A 452 30.65 30.29 0.20
C GLY A 452 30.88 31.57 1.01
N ASP A 453 30.58 32.71 0.38
CA ASP A 453 30.80 34.05 0.96
C ASP A 453 29.58 34.62 1.72
N GLN A 454 28.45 33.93 1.71
CA GLN A 454 27.19 34.38 2.34
C GLN A 454 26.74 33.45 3.47
N ARG A 455 26.16 34.04 4.51
CA ARG A 455 25.49 33.31 5.59
C ARG A 455 24.19 32.67 5.10
N LEU A 456 23.89 31.47 5.60
CA LEU A 456 22.63 30.78 5.36
C LEU A 456 21.79 30.63 6.66
N PRO A 457 20.48 30.99 6.65
CA PRO A 457 19.83 31.79 5.62
C PRO A 457 20.32 33.25 5.67
N VAL A 458 20.16 33.99 4.57
CA VAL A 458 20.60 35.39 4.46
C VAL A 458 19.81 36.30 5.41
N ASN A 459 18.53 35.99 5.67
CA ASN A 459 17.69 36.77 6.56
C ASN A 459 17.97 36.48 8.05
N ASP A 460 18.13 37.53 8.86
CA ASP A 460 18.42 37.44 10.29
C ASP A 460 17.25 36.94 11.17
N SER A 461 16.01 36.92 10.65
CA SER A 461 14.86 36.34 11.36
C SER A 461 14.69 34.84 11.14
N GLU A 462 15.23 34.28 10.05
CA GLU A 462 15.01 32.88 9.66
C GLU A 462 16.06 31.93 10.27
N ARG A 463 15.81 30.63 10.22
CA ARG A 463 16.76 29.58 10.62
C ARG A 463 16.73 28.47 9.57
N LEU A 464 17.88 27.88 9.29
CA LEU A 464 17.94 26.63 8.54
C LEU A 464 17.36 25.53 9.42
N GLN A 465 16.52 24.68 8.83
CA GLN A 465 16.02 23.45 9.43
C GLN A 465 16.67 22.28 8.72
N SER A 466 17.74 21.76 9.30
CA SER A 466 18.52 20.67 8.71
C SER A 466 18.38 19.44 9.58
N GLY A 467 18.01 18.30 9.02
CA GLY A 467 17.60 17.18 9.86
C GLY A 467 17.36 15.88 9.14
N ALA A 468 16.89 14.91 9.91
CA ALA A 468 16.42 13.66 9.35
C ALA A 468 14.99 13.85 8.82
N ALA A 469 14.68 13.25 7.68
CA ALA A 469 13.34 13.11 7.16
C ALA A 469 13.00 11.62 7.17
N LEU A 470 11.97 11.23 7.92
CA LEU A 470 11.57 9.84 8.06
C LEU A 470 10.13 9.67 7.58
N SER A 471 9.94 8.78 6.62
CA SER A 471 8.62 8.32 6.18
C SER A 471 8.53 6.80 6.31
N SER A 472 7.29 6.31 6.36
CA SER A 472 6.99 4.90 6.45
C SER A 472 5.80 4.54 5.58
N GLU A 473 5.76 3.28 5.20
CA GLU A 473 4.66 2.65 4.47
C GLU A 473 3.73 1.97 5.48
N GLY A 474 2.45 2.34 5.46
CA GLY A 474 1.45 1.71 6.32
C GLY A 474 1.55 2.00 7.83
N GLN A 475 2.50 2.80 8.30
CA GLN A 475 2.62 3.16 9.73
C GLN A 475 2.02 4.53 10.05
N SER A 476 2.00 4.86 11.35
CA SER A 476 1.53 6.13 11.88
C SER A 476 2.57 6.82 12.77
N THR A 477 2.67 8.14 12.67
CA THR A 477 3.56 8.94 13.52
C THR A 477 3.07 9.01 14.96
N TRP A 478 3.95 8.70 15.91
CA TRP A 478 3.75 8.80 17.35
C TRP A 478 4.70 9.82 17.99
N LEU A 479 4.15 10.71 18.82
CA LEU A 479 4.89 11.74 19.55
C LEU A 479 4.64 11.70 21.07
N PRO A 480 5.70 11.69 21.91
CA PRO A 480 5.56 11.78 23.37
C PRO A 480 4.88 13.08 23.78
N GLY A 481 3.75 12.94 24.47
CA GLY A 481 2.91 14.03 24.94
C GLY A 481 1.69 14.32 24.07
N SER A 482 1.65 13.77 22.85
CA SER A 482 0.56 13.94 21.88
C SER A 482 -0.11 12.62 21.50
N GLY A 483 0.65 11.52 21.41
CA GLY A 483 0.18 10.24 20.87
C GLY A 483 0.29 10.20 19.35
N THR A 484 -0.62 9.47 18.70
CA THR A 484 -0.73 9.41 17.23
C THR A 484 -1.15 10.77 16.67
N ILE A 485 -0.51 11.20 15.58
CA ILE A 485 -0.89 12.42 14.85
C ILE A 485 -1.96 12.09 13.80
N GLU A 486 -3.05 12.86 13.76
CA GLU A 486 -4.10 12.77 12.72
C GLU A 486 -4.15 14.01 11.80
N GLU A 487 -3.22 14.96 11.94
CA GLU A 487 -3.14 16.15 11.09
C GLU A 487 -2.44 15.87 9.75
N THR A 488 -2.93 16.48 8.67
CA THR A 488 -2.33 16.38 7.33
C THR A 488 -0.92 16.95 7.25
N ARG A 489 -0.62 18.03 7.99
CA ARG A 489 0.75 18.54 8.21
C ARG A 489 0.75 19.58 9.33
N SER A 490 1.47 19.33 10.42
CA SER A 490 1.69 20.34 11.45
C SER A 490 2.75 21.36 10.99
N PRO A 491 2.65 22.66 11.33
CA PRO A 491 3.75 23.60 11.15
C PRO A 491 4.95 23.19 12.01
N PRO A 492 6.17 23.71 11.75
CA PRO A 492 7.32 23.39 12.59
C PRO A 492 7.06 23.72 14.07
N MET A 493 7.17 22.71 14.93
CA MET A 493 6.93 22.79 16.37
C MET A 493 8.24 22.64 17.15
N SER A 494 8.33 23.28 18.32
CA SER A 494 9.50 23.08 19.19
C SER A 494 9.50 21.68 19.80
N ALA A 495 10.66 21.02 19.83
CA ALA A 495 10.81 19.70 20.45
C ALA A 495 10.56 19.73 21.98
N ASP A 496 10.65 20.91 22.62
CA ASP A 496 10.31 21.12 24.05
C ASP A 496 8.82 20.92 24.35
N THR A 497 7.97 20.84 23.32
CA THR A 497 6.55 20.51 23.47
C THR A 497 6.31 19.02 23.72
N LEU A 498 7.33 18.18 23.49
CA LEU A 498 7.29 16.74 23.71
C LEU A 498 7.66 16.42 25.17
N ASP A 499 7.05 15.37 25.73
CA ASP A 499 7.42 14.89 27.08
C ASP A 499 8.84 14.31 27.12
N GLN A 500 9.30 13.77 25.98
CA GLN A 500 10.68 13.39 25.69
C GLN A 500 10.98 13.70 24.21
N PRO A 501 12.19 14.18 23.87
CA PRO A 501 12.53 14.62 22.51
C PRO A 501 12.90 13.44 21.60
N TRP A 502 11.96 12.53 21.39
CA TRP A 502 12.02 11.46 20.39
C TRP A 502 10.68 11.41 19.64
N ALA A 503 10.70 10.85 18.43
CA ALA A 503 9.51 10.54 17.65
C ALA A 503 9.61 9.09 17.15
N ALA A 504 8.49 8.49 16.76
CA ALA A 504 8.49 7.16 16.16
C ALA A 504 7.46 7.05 15.05
N LEU A 505 7.75 6.23 14.05
CA LEU A 505 6.76 5.66 13.13
C LEU A 505 6.39 4.29 13.69
N THR A 506 5.11 4.08 13.95
CA THR A 506 4.59 2.94 14.71
C THR A 506 3.47 2.25 13.95
N GLY A 507 3.42 0.93 14.04
CA GLY A 507 2.46 0.07 13.36
C GLY A 507 2.38 -1.29 14.06
N ASP A 508 2.13 -2.35 13.29
CA ASP A 508 1.81 -3.66 13.87
C ASP A 508 3.04 -4.57 14.11
N ARG A 509 4.21 -4.24 13.55
CA ARG A 509 5.36 -5.18 13.48
C ARG A 509 6.73 -4.57 13.72
N VAL A 510 7.05 -3.50 13.00
CA VAL A 510 8.33 -2.79 13.11
C VAL A 510 8.04 -1.37 13.53
N SER A 511 8.91 -0.74 14.30
CA SER A 511 8.81 0.69 14.58
C SER A 511 10.11 1.38 14.26
N TYR A 512 10.04 2.60 13.74
CA TYR A 512 11.21 3.41 13.40
C TYR A 512 11.27 4.61 14.33
N GLY A 513 12.19 4.59 15.28
CA GLY A 513 12.39 5.65 16.26
C GLY A 513 13.44 6.65 15.82
N VAL A 514 13.28 7.93 16.15
CA VAL A 514 14.29 8.96 15.91
C VAL A 514 14.45 9.91 17.09
N TRP A 515 15.70 10.23 17.43
CA TRP A 515 16.03 11.31 18.37
C TRP A 515 17.34 12.01 18.02
N GLY A 516 17.52 13.23 18.52
CA GLY A 516 18.72 14.03 18.28
C GLY A 516 19.89 13.67 19.19
N GLY A 517 21.03 13.38 18.59
CA GLY A 517 22.35 13.42 19.25
C GLY A 517 22.86 14.86 19.34
N ASN A 518 23.66 15.16 20.37
CA ASN A 518 24.31 16.47 20.55
C ASN A 518 23.38 17.71 20.47
N GLY A 519 22.10 17.56 20.82
CA GLY A 519 21.11 18.64 20.79
C GLY A 519 20.60 18.99 19.38
N SER A 520 20.70 18.06 18.43
CA SER A 520 20.29 18.28 17.02
C SER A 520 18.79 18.21 16.80
N PHE A 521 18.00 17.68 17.74
CA PHE A 521 16.54 17.67 17.64
C PHE A 521 15.96 18.84 18.45
N THR A 522 15.81 19.99 17.79
CA THR A 522 15.35 21.25 18.39
C THR A 522 13.90 21.61 18.02
N SER A 523 13.47 21.17 16.85
CA SER A 523 12.10 21.30 16.36
C SER A 523 11.73 20.09 15.50
N TYR A 524 10.46 19.90 15.19
CA TYR A 524 10.02 18.90 14.22
C TYR A 524 8.90 19.43 13.33
N THR A 525 8.74 18.80 12.17
CA THR A 525 7.50 18.81 11.39
C THR A 525 6.99 17.37 11.35
N GLY A 526 5.68 17.16 11.29
CA GLY A 526 5.12 15.80 11.20
C GLY A 526 3.76 15.79 10.53
N SER A 527 3.41 14.61 10.03
CA SER A 527 2.09 14.24 9.51
C SER A 527 1.72 12.86 10.05
N THR A 528 0.64 12.28 9.51
CA THR A 528 0.18 10.93 9.84
C THR A 528 1.22 9.86 9.53
N THR A 529 2.01 9.96 8.45
CA THR A 529 2.91 8.88 7.97
C THR A 529 4.41 9.23 7.98
N TRP A 530 4.77 10.43 8.39
CA TRP A 530 6.15 10.89 8.41
C TRP A 530 6.43 11.86 9.55
N VAL A 531 7.69 11.94 9.95
CA VAL A 531 8.19 12.85 10.97
C VAL A 531 9.61 13.30 10.67
N ASP A 532 9.83 14.61 10.75
CA ASP A 532 11.12 15.22 10.43
C ASP A 532 11.67 15.99 11.63
N PRO A 533 12.60 15.40 12.40
CA PRO A 533 13.29 16.11 13.45
C PRO A 533 14.38 17.03 12.87
N TRP A 534 14.32 18.30 13.25
CA TRP A 534 15.18 19.38 12.74
C TRP A 534 16.15 19.93 13.78
N LEU A 535 17.36 20.22 13.31
CA LEU A 535 18.26 21.19 13.92
C LEU A 535 17.96 22.58 13.34
N GLU A 536 17.52 23.51 14.18
CA GLU A 536 17.41 24.93 13.81
C GLU A 536 18.75 25.62 14.00
N HIS A 537 19.34 26.09 12.89
CA HIS A 537 20.65 26.72 12.95
C HIS A 537 20.85 27.82 11.91
N ARG A 538 22.08 28.31 11.88
CA ARG A 538 22.63 29.17 10.84
C ARG A 538 23.97 28.61 10.39
N LEU A 539 24.42 29.02 9.22
CA LEU A 539 25.70 28.60 8.68
C LEU A 539 26.43 29.80 8.08
N ASP A 540 27.32 30.40 8.87
CA ASP A 540 28.17 31.53 8.47
C ASP A 540 29.26 31.10 7.47
N PRO A 541 29.82 32.02 6.66
CA PRO A 541 30.95 31.72 5.78
C PRO A 541 32.13 31.10 6.53
N GLY A 542 32.59 29.93 6.06
CA GLY A 542 33.64 29.12 6.68
C GLY A 542 33.22 28.38 7.95
N GLU A 543 31.94 28.40 8.32
CA GLU A 543 31.41 27.67 9.46
C GLU A 543 31.07 26.23 9.08
N THR A 544 31.34 25.30 10.01
CA THR A 544 30.87 23.92 9.96
C THR A 544 29.83 23.68 11.05
N ARG A 545 28.72 23.04 10.68
CA ARG A 545 27.69 22.56 11.62
C ARG A 545 27.45 21.07 11.42
N SER A 546 26.94 20.40 12.45
CA SER A 546 26.63 18.98 12.41
C SER A 546 25.22 18.77 12.96
N ALA A 547 24.44 17.94 12.27
CA ALA A 547 23.15 17.47 12.74
C ALA A 547 23.27 15.93 12.90
N GLU A 548 23.09 15.47 14.12
CA GLU A 548 23.25 14.06 14.50
C GLU A 548 21.92 13.51 14.99
N PHE A 549 21.46 12.41 14.40
CA PHE A 549 20.25 11.70 14.78
C PHE A 549 20.54 10.21 14.95
N ALA A 550 19.84 9.58 15.87
CA ALA A 550 19.78 8.13 15.95
C ALA A 550 18.54 7.66 15.21
N PHE A 551 18.72 6.69 14.31
CA PHE A 551 17.64 5.95 13.65
C PHE A 551 17.53 4.57 14.29
N PHE A 552 16.46 4.33 15.04
CA PHE A 552 16.18 3.11 15.78
C PHE A 552 15.19 2.22 15.04
N VAL A 553 15.40 0.91 15.11
CA VAL A 553 14.52 -0.10 14.54
C VAL A 553 14.04 -1.02 15.67
N GLY A 554 12.73 -0.99 15.95
CA GLY A 554 12.05 -1.78 16.97
C GLY A 554 11.35 -3.00 16.40
N GLU A 555 11.14 -4.03 17.23
CA GLU A 555 10.64 -5.36 16.83
C GLU A 555 9.15 -5.62 17.12
N ASP A 556 8.45 -4.65 17.72
CA ASP A 556 7.10 -4.84 18.29
C ASP A 556 6.06 -3.87 17.71
N GLY A 557 6.43 -3.07 16.71
CA GLY A 557 5.57 -2.06 16.09
C GLY A 557 5.21 -0.86 16.97
N SER A 558 5.48 -0.94 18.27
CA SER A 558 4.98 0.00 19.26
C SER A 558 5.92 1.18 19.49
N SER A 559 5.44 2.19 20.21
CA SER A 559 6.30 3.30 20.66
C SER A 559 7.13 2.96 21.90
N SER A 560 6.78 1.90 22.66
CA SER A 560 7.48 1.56 23.90
C SER A 560 8.93 1.17 23.63
N ALA A 561 9.20 0.37 22.60
CA ALA A 561 10.57 0.00 22.25
C ALA A 561 11.48 1.22 22.02
N THR A 562 10.98 2.25 21.34
CA THR A 562 11.70 3.52 21.15
C THR A 562 11.91 4.24 22.49
N SER A 563 10.87 4.35 23.32
CA SER A 563 10.94 5.00 24.64
C SER A 563 11.96 4.32 25.56
N GLU A 564 11.90 3.00 25.66
CA GLU A 564 12.78 2.18 26.50
C GLU A 564 14.23 2.32 26.06
N TYR A 565 14.47 2.19 24.75
CA TYR A 565 15.80 2.34 24.20
C TYR A 565 16.35 3.76 24.40
N TYR A 566 15.53 4.79 24.18
CA TYR A 566 15.88 6.18 24.46
C TYR A 566 16.26 6.37 25.94
N ASN A 567 15.43 5.88 26.88
CA ASN A 567 15.69 5.97 28.32
C ASN A 567 17.02 5.31 28.71
N LYS A 568 17.31 4.13 28.13
CA LYS A 568 18.59 3.42 28.31
C LYS A 568 19.78 4.25 27.81
N GLN A 569 19.67 4.91 26.66
CA GLN A 569 20.73 5.78 26.13
C GLN A 569 20.95 7.03 27.00
N GLN A 570 19.87 7.61 27.55
CA GLN A 570 19.96 8.75 28.46
C GLN A 570 20.41 8.38 29.88
N GLY A 571 20.48 7.08 30.21
CA GLY A 571 20.76 6.61 31.57
C GLY A 571 19.64 6.94 32.56
N THR A 572 18.40 7.03 32.06
CA THR A 572 17.21 7.28 32.87
C THR A 572 16.83 6.00 33.62
N GLU A 573 16.60 6.11 34.93
CA GLU A 573 16.15 4.98 35.74
C GLU A 573 14.66 4.69 35.47
N THR A 574 14.37 3.47 35.05
CA THR A 574 13.03 2.98 34.71
C THR A 574 12.54 1.93 35.71
N GLY A 575 11.22 1.74 35.79
CA GLY A 575 10.58 0.59 36.44
C GLY A 575 9.64 -0.11 35.46
N THR A 576 9.32 -1.37 35.72
CA THR A 576 8.52 -2.21 34.83
C THR A 576 7.07 -2.24 35.30
N VAL A 577 6.12 -2.17 34.37
CA VAL A 577 4.69 -2.36 34.62
C VAL A 577 4.18 -3.52 33.79
N THR A 578 3.54 -4.51 34.42
CA THR A 578 2.98 -5.67 33.75
C THR A 578 1.50 -5.85 34.07
N GLY A 579 0.78 -6.63 33.26
CA GLY A 579 -0.60 -7.02 33.59
C GLY A 579 -1.23 -7.93 32.55
N SER A 580 -2.43 -8.44 32.85
CA SER A 580 -3.29 -9.12 31.89
C SER A 580 -4.43 -8.23 31.39
N ILE A 581 -5.02 -8.58 30.26
CA ILE A 581 -6.12 -7.89 29.60
C ILE A 581 -7.18 -8.94 29.25
N GLU A 582 -8.34 -8.83 29.90
CA GLU A 582 -9.47 -9.73 29.77
C GLU A 582 -10.75 -8.94 29.46
N SER A 583 -11.63 -9.56 28.68
CA SER A 583 -12.96 -9.05 28.38
C SER A 583 -13.89 -9.20 29.59
N THR A 584 -15.08 -8.60 29.52
CA THR A 584 -16.14 -8.81 30.52
C THR A 584 -16.60 -10.27 30.65
N ASP A 585 -16.27 -11.12 29.69
CA ASP A 585 -16.57 -12.56 29.69
C ASP A 585 -15.40 -13.43 30.21
N ASN A 586 -14.36 -12.80 30.78
CA ASN A 586 -13.11 -13.41 31.24
C ASN A 586 -12.33 -14.14 30.14
N GLU A 587 -12.43 -13.66 28.90
CA GLU A 587 -11.60 -14.14 27.79
C GLU A 587 -10.41 -13.20 27.62
N SER A 588 -9.22 -13.76 27.42
CA SER A 588 -8.02 -12.96 27.13
C SER A 588 -8.20 -12.16 25.85
N VAL A 589 -7.89 -10.87 25.90
CA VAL A 589 -7.95 -9.99 24.71
C VAL A 589 -6.55 -9.96 24.09
N SER A 590 -6.41 -10.66 22.96
CA SER A 590 -5.16 -10.71 22.20
C SER A 590 -4.79 -9.35 21.63
N GLN A 591 -3.50 -8.99 21.63
CA GLN A 591 -2.97 -7.82 20.92
C GLN A 591 -3.64 -6.48 21.30
N ALA A 592 -4.15 -6.37 22.52
CA ALA A 592 -4.69 -5.13 23.04
C ALA A 592 -3.56 -4.12 23.29
N THR A 593 -3.76 -2.88 22.86
CA THR A 593 -2.83 -1.77 23.08
C THR A 593 -2.98 -1.24 24.50
N VAL A 594 -1.87 -1.07 25.22
CA VAL A 594 -1.85 -0.39 26.53
C VAL A 594 -1.08 0.91 26.41
N THR A 595 -1.79 2.03 26.56
CA THR A 595 -1.21 3.37 26.52
C THR A 595 -0.94 3.86 27.92
N ALA A 596 0.29 4.32 28.17
CA ALA A 596 0.67 5.02 29.39
C ALA A 596 0.63 6.54 29.17
N SER A 597 -0.03 7.27 30.07
CA SER A 597 -0.21 8.73 29.99
C SER A 597 0.25 9.44 31.26
N LYS A 598 0.78 10.66 31.11
CA LYS A 598 1.10 11.59 32.21
C LYS A 598 0.06 12.70 32.27
N GLY A 599 -0.92 12.54 33.16
CA GLY A 599 -2.14 13.36 33.09
C GLY A 599 -2.88 13.04 31.80
N ASP A 600 -3.29 14.06 31.03
CA ASP A 600 -4.03 13.90 29.78
C ASP A 600 -3.11 13.76 28.54
N ARG A 601 -1.81 13.53 28.73
CA ARG A 601 -0.79 13.48 27.67
C ARG A 601 -0.27 12.06 27.50
N ALA A 602 -0.47 11.47 26.32
CA ALA A 602 0.02 10.13 25.98
C ALA A 602 1.54 10.12 25.99
N PHE A 603 2.17 9.19 26.73
CA PHE A 603 3.62 9.12 26.87
C PHE A 603 4.22 8.07 25.92
N THR A 604 3.71 6.84 25.97
CA THR A 604 4.08 5.71 25.10
C THR A 604 3.00 4.64 25.18
N TYR A 605 3.06 3.64 24.30
CA TYR A 605 2.17 2.49 24.31
C TYR A 605 2.94 1.22 23.93
N THR A 606 2.43 0.09 24.40
CA THR A 606 2.85 -1.26 23.99
C THR A 606 1.65 -2.02 23.41
N VAL A 607 1.91 -3.06 22.64
CA VAL A 607 0.90 -4.02 22.20
C VAL A 607 1.02 -5.29 23.04
N GLY A 608 -0.09 -5.72 23.63
CA GLY A 608 -0.15 -6.93 24.44
C GLY A 608 0.10 -8.20 23.62
N SER A 609 0.45 -9.29 24.28
CA SER A 609 0.65 -10.58 23.63
C SER A 609 -0.65 -11.20 23.11
N GLU A 610 -0.53 -12.25 22.31
CA GLU A 610 -1.64 -13.14 21.92
C GLU A 610 -2.42 -13.71 23.10
N THR A 611 -1.79 -13.84 24.27
CA THR A 611 -2.45 -14.34 25.48
C THR A 611 -3.03 -13.23 26.36
N GLY A 612 -3.08 -12.00 25.86
CA GLY A 612 -3.60 -10.84 26.58
C GLY A 612 -2.75 -10.44 27.78
N THR A 613 -1.42 -10.50 27.67
CA THR A 613 -0.50 -9.97 28.70
C THR A 613 0.37 -8.85 28.13
N TYR A 614 0.69 -7.84 28.92
CA TYR A 614 1.53 -6.72 28.47
C TYR A 614 2.66 -6.40 29.45
N GLU A 615 3.69 -5.73 28.95
CA GLU A 615 4.82 -5.21 29.72
C GLU A 615 5.24 -3.83 29.18
N LEU A 616 5.57 -2.90 30.08
CA LEU A 616 6.04 -1.55 29.77
C LEU A 616 7.19 -1.16 30.71
N GLU A 617 8.33 -0.72 30.20
CA GLU A 617 9.31 0.00 31.01
C GLU A 617 9.11 1.52 30.93
N LEU A 618 8.88 2.14 32.09
CA LEU A 618 8.60 3.58 32.19
C LEU A 618 9.57 4.26 33.18
N PRO A 619 9.98 5.52 32.93
CA PRO A 619 10.67 6.32 33.94
C PRO A 619 9.90 6.41 35.25
N ALA A 620 10.59 6.62 36.38
CA ALA A 620 9.92 6.81 37.66
C ALA A 620 8.93 8.00 37.62
N GLY A 621 7.70 7.79 38.06
CA GLY A 621 6.63 8.78 37.97
C GLY A 621 5.23 8.23 38.22
N GLU A 622 4.23 9.09 38.13
CA GLU A 622 2.82 8.72 38.17
C GLU A 622 2.27 8.65 36.74
N TYR A 623 1.64 7.53 36.42
CA TYR A 623 1.06 7.26 35.11
C TYR A 623 -0.40 6.84 35.24
N THR A 624 -1.15 7.06 34.18
CA THR A 624 -2.47 6.49 33.97
C THR A 624 -2.40 5.56 32.77
N LEU A 625 -2.85 4.32 32.95
CA LEU A 625 -2.86 3.30 31.90
C LEU A 625 -4.29 3.09 31.39
N THR A 626 -4.44 2.98 30.08
CA THR A 626 -5.69 2.60 29.41
C THR A 626 -5.38 1.48 28.42
N ALA A 627 -6.25 0.47 28.38
CA ALA A 627 -6.16 -0.63 27.45
C ALA A 627 -7.25 -0.48 26.39
N ASP A 628 -6.90 -0.68 25.13
CA ASP A 628 -7.80 -0.58 23.98
C ASP A 628 -7.55 -1.77 23.05
N ALA A 629 -8.59 -2.26 22.39
CA ALA A 629 -8.50 -3.32 21.41
C ALA A 629 -9.57 -3.12 20.33
N SER A 630 -9.28 -3.58 19.11
CA SER A 630 -10.19 -3.43 17.97
C SER A 630 -11.60 -3.94 18.30
N GLY A 631 -12.59 -3.03 18.17
CA GLY A 631 -14.00 -3.30 18.45
C GLY A 631 -14.39 -3.31 19.93
N PHE A 632 -13.44 -3.30 20.87
CA PHE A 632 -13.71 -3.20 22.32
C PHE A 632 -13.84 -1.75 22.77
N ALA A 633 -14.59 -1.52 23.85
CA ALA A 633 -14.52 -0.24 24.54
C ALA A 633 -13.16 -0.10 25.24
N ALA A 634 -12.56 1.08 25.15
CA ALA A 634 -11.39 1.44 25.95
C ALA A 634 -11.67 1.19 27.43
N SER A 635 -10.70 0.63 28.13
CA SER A 635 -10.84 0.29 29.53
C SER A 635 -10.92 1.52 30.42
N GLU A 636 -11.50 1.35 31.61
CA GLU A 636 -11.44 2.38 32.65
C GLU A 636 -9.96 2.66 33.03
N PRO A 637 -9.54 3.94 33.11
CA PRO A 637 -8.15 4.28 33.36
C PRO A 637 -7.65 3.78 34.74
N LYS A 638 -6.46 3.18 34.77
CA LYS A 638 -5.81 2.70 36.01
C LYS A 638 -4.56 3.51 36.33
N SER A 639 -4.53 4.14 37.51
CA SER A 639 -3.35 4.86 37.98
C SER A 639 -2.28 3.90 38.49
N VAL A 640 -1.04 4.11 38.06
CA VAL A 640 0.15 3.35 38.47
C VAL A 640 1.28 4.30 38.86
N THR A 641 1.88 4.06 40.01
CA THR A 641 3.12 4.72 40.44
C THR A 641 4.30 3.85 40.05
N VAL A 642 5.16 4.33 39.16
CA VAL A 642 6.38 3.63 38.74
C VAL A 642 7.56 4.11 39.57
N SER A 643 8.29 3.15 40.16
CA SER A 643 9.54 3.40 40.90
C SER A 643 10.72 2.73 40.19
N GLY A 644 11.87 3.41 40.17
CA GLY A 644 13.06 2.91 39.51
C GLY A 644 13.50 1.53 40.02
N GLY A 645 13.73 0.59 39.10
CA GLY A 645 14.16 -0.78 39.37
C GLY A 645 13.10 -1.69 40.02
N GLU A 646 11.86 -1.22 40.18
CA GLU A 646 10.76 -1.98 40.75
C GLU A 646 9.75 -2.39 39.69
N ALA A 647 9.04 -3.50 39.93
CA ALA A 647 7.95 -3.96 39.10
C ALA A 647 6.60 -3.60 39.75
N SER A 648 5.67 -3.10 38.93
CA SER A 648 4.28 -2.83 39.30
C SER A 648 3.33 -3.65 38.43
N THR A 649 2.10 -3.87 38.91
CA THR A 649 1.09 -4.65 38.16
C THR A 649 -0.20 -3.85 38.01
N ALA A 650 -0.78 -3.88 36.80
CA ALA A 650 -2.08 -3.31 36.50
C ALA A 650 -2.85 -4.18 35.49
N ASP A 651 -3.67 -5.09 35.99
CA ASP A 651 -4.52 -5.93 35.15
C ASP A 651 -5.74 -5.14 34.65
N PHE A 652 -6.32 -5.51 33.51
CA PHE A 652 -7.59 -5.00 32.98
C PHE A 652 -8.54 -6.19 32.78
N ASP A 653 -9.71 -6.16 33.42
CA ASP A 653 -10.62 -7.30 33.60
C ASP A 653 -12.07 -6.98 33.16
N SER A 654 -12.22 -5.95 32.33
CA SER A 654 -13.53 -5.35 32.03
C SER A 654 -13.59 -4.67 30.67
N LEU A 655 -12.76 -5.09 29.69
CA LEU A 655 -12.94 -4.60 28.32
C LEU A 655 -14.30 -5.10 27.81
N GLU A 656 -15.21 -4.17 27.56
CA GLU A 656 -16.54 -4.55 27.09
C GLU A 656 -16.47 -4.98 25.63
N GLY A 657 -16.95 -6.20 25.36
CA GLY A 657 -16.72 -6.92 24.12
C GLY A 657 -17.30 -6.26 22.87
N PRO A 658 -16.66 -6.49 21.71
CA PRO A 658 -17.17 -6.02 20.44
C PRO A 658 -18.54 -6.60 20.15
N ALA A 659 -19.43 -5.78 19.60
CA ALA A 659 -20.67 -6.27 19.04
C ALA A 659 -20.61 -6.21 17.50
N PRO A 660 -20.99 -7.29 16.81
CA PRO A 660 -21.03 -7.27 15.35
C PRO A 660 -22.19 -6.40 14.86
N VAL A 661 -21.87 -5.47 13.97
CA VAL A 661 -22.81 -4.63 13.23
C VAL A 661 -22.84 -5.11 11.78
N ASN A 662 -23.98 -5.63 11.37
CA ASN A 662 -24.22 -6.09 10.01
C ASN A 662 -25.08 -5.05 9.28
N VAL A 663 -24.62 -4.56 8.14
CA VAL A 663 -25.33 -3.54 7.38
C VAL A 663 -25.68 -4.04 5.98
N THR A 664 -26.81 -3.56 5.47
CA THR A 664 -27.22 -3.74 4.07
C THR A 664 -27.63 -2.40 3.49
N ALA A 665 -27.05 -2.05 2.34
CA ALA A 665 -27.30 -0.84 1.57
C ALA A 665 -27.93 -1.19 0.21
N THR A 666 -28.94 -0.43 -0.15
CA THR A 666 -29.70 -0.59 -1.40
C THR A 666 -29.99 0.78 -1.99
N ILE A 667 -30.23 0.86 -3.30
CA ILE A 667 -30.72 2.07 -3.97
C ILE A 667 -32.06 1.75 -4.64
N ASP A 668 -33.02 2.65 -4.47
CA ASP A 668 -34.33 2.65 -5.12
C ASP A 668 -34.31 3.64 -6.27
N ASP A 669 -34.36 3.12 -7.49
CA ASP A 669 -34.46 3.88 -8.73
C ASP A 669 -35.84 3.66 -9.34
N GLU A 670 -36.70 4.69 -9.26
CA GLU A 670 -38.09 4.68 -9.73
C GLU A 670 -38.93 3.43 -9.33
N GLY A 671 -38.62 2.79 -8.19
CA GLY A 671 -39.29 1.59 -7.68
C GLY A 671 -38.55 0.28 -7.94
N GLU A 672 -37.40 0.30 -8.61
CA GLU A 672 -36.48 -0.83 -8.74
C GLU A 672 -35.40 -0.77 -7.66
N VAL A 673 -35.46 -1.70 -6.71
CA VAL A 673 -34.51 -1.76 -5.59
C VAL A 673 -33.39 -2.74 -5.91
N ARG A 674 -32.15 -2.25 -5.92
CA ARG A 674 -30.92 -3.02 -6.16
C ARG A 674 -29.89 -2.82 -5.05
N PRO A 675 -28.96 -3.77 -4.82
CA PRO A 675 -27.83 -3.54 -3.90
C PRO A 675 -27.00 -2.33 -4.35
N ALA A 676 -26.53 -1.55 -3.39
CA ALA A 676 -25.73 -0.35 -3.65
C ALA A 676 -24.44 -0.37 -2.82
N ASP A 677 -23.31 -0.12 -3.46
CA ASP A 677 -22.05 0.10 -2.76
C ASP A 677 -22.15 1.37 -1.92
N ALA A 678 -21.71 1.32 -0.66
CA ALA A 678 -21.87 2.43 0.26
C ALA A 678 -20.64 2.64 1.14
N ARG A 679 -20.34 3.91 1.40
CA ARG A 679 -19.46 4.34 2.48
C ARG A 679 -20.32 4.59 3.71
N ILE A 680 -19.97 3.98 4.83
CA ILE A 680 -20.62 4.13 6.12
C ILE A 680 -19.67 4.86 7.06
N THR A 681 -20.01 6.10 7.41
CA THR A 681 -19.30 6.84 8.46
C THR A 681 -20.00 6.61 9.79
N VAL A 682 -19.29 6.05 10.76
CA VAL A 682 -19.77 5.83 12.12
C VAL A 682 -19.46 7.08 12.95
N LEU A 683 -20.50 7.70 13.50
CA LEU A 683 -20.37 8.87 14.37
C LEU A 683 -20.67 8.49 15.83
N ASP A 684 -19.80 8.89 16.75
CA ASP A 684 -20.05 8.95 18.19
C ASP A 684 -20.17 10.42 18.64
N GLY A 685 -21.32 10.79 19.20
CA GLY A 685 -21.56 12.18 19.63
C GLY A 685 -21.46 13.24 18.51
N GLY A 686 -21.49 12.82 17.24
CA GLY A 686 -21.29 13.68 16.06
C GLY A 686 -19.85 13.71 15.52
N THR A 687 -18.92 13.03 16.17
CA THR A 687 -17.52 12.88 15.72
C THR A 687 -17.38 11.56 14.98
N ALA A 688 -16.74 11.56 13.80
CA ALA A 688 -16.45 10.33 13.08
C ALA A 688 -15.39 9.50 13.81
N VAL A 689 -15.70 8.23 14.06
CA VAL A 689 -14.82 7.30 14.79
C VAL A 689 -14.39 6.10 13.94
N GLN A 690 -15.11 5.83 12.84
CA GLN A 690 -14.77 4.74 11.92
C GLN A 690 -15.40 5.00 10.55
N THR A 691 -14.70 4.61 9.49
CA THR A 691 -15.25 4.51 8.13
C THR A 691 -15.25 3.05 7.70
N VAL A 692 -16.39 2.58 7.22
CA VAL A 692 -16.59 1.21 6.73
C VAL A 692 -17.13 1.29 5.31
N TYR A 693 -16.72 0.37 4.45
CA TYR A 693 -17.28 0.23 3.11
C TYR A 693 -18.02 -1.10 3.01
N THR A 694 -19.03 -1.16 2.16
CA THR A 694 -19.59 -2.43 1.72
C THR A 694 -18.53 -3.28 1.03
N GLN A 695 -18.73 -4.59 1.02
CA GLN A 695 -17.90 -5.58 0.36
C GLN A 695 -18.09 -5.51 -1.16
N THR A 696 -17.03 -5.85 -1.91
CA THR A 696 -17.10 -6.03 -3.37
C THR A 696 -18.16 -7.07 -3.75
N THR A 697 -18.12 -8.25 -3.15
CA THR A 697 -19.06 -9.35 -3.40
C THR A 697 -19.44 -10.04 -2.08
N PRO A 698 -20.74 -10.10 -1.71
CA PRO A 698 -21.88 -9.49 -2.39
C PRO A 698 -21.95 -7.97 -2.14
N ALA A 699 -22.22 -7.22 -3.22
CA ALA A 699 -22.39 -5.77 -3.18
C ALA A 699 -23.45 -5.34 -2.16
N GLY A 700 -23.23 -4.17 -1.55
CA GLY A 700 -24.18 -3.56 -0.63
C GLY A 700 -24.26 -4.20 0.76
N THR A 701 -23.33 -5.06 1.15
CA THR A 701 -23.28 -5.62 2.51
C THR A 701 -21.98 -5.31 3.20
N ALA A 702 -22.00 -5.09 4.53
CA ALA A 702 -20.78 -5.00 5.32
C ALA A 702 -21.01 -5.59 6.71
N SER A 703 -19.92 -6.05 7.33
CA SER A 703 -19.90 -6.49 8.72
C SER A 703 -18.67 -5.93 9.40
N PHE A 704 -18.85 -5.32 10.56
CA PHE A 704 -17.78 -4.73 11.35
C PHE A 704 -18.12 -4.81 12.84
N GLN A 705 -17.16 -4.49 13.70
CA GLN A 705 -17.34 -4.51 15.14
C GLN A 705 -17.35 -3.09 15.68
N LEU A 706 -18.26 -2.81 16.61
CA LEU A 706 -18.28 -1.57 17.38
C LEU A 706 -18.22 -1.86 18.88
N PRO A 707 -17.58 -0.96 19.65
CA PRO A 707 -17.74 -0.95 21.09
C PRO A 707 -19.19 -0.75 21.51
N PRO A 708 -19.55 -1.15 22.74
CA PRO A 708 -20.83 -0.76 23.34
C PRO A 708 -21.00 0.76 23.38
N GLY A 709 -22.13 1.25 22.91
CA GLY A 709 -22.34 2.68 22.73
C GLY A 709 -23.57 3.03 21.93
N ASN A 710 -23.78 4.33 21.70
CA ASN A 710 -24.82 4.81 20.79
C ASN A 710 -24.15 5.55 19.64
N TYR A 711 -24.46 5.12 18.42
CA TYR A 711 -23.79 5.63 17.22
C TYR A 711 -24.83 6.10 16.20
N THR A 712 -24.41 7.03 15.34
CA THR A 712 -25.11 7.35 14.09
C THR A 712 -24.31 6.76 12.95
N LEU A 713 -24.92 5.86 12.17
CA LEU A 713 -24.34 5.40 10.92
C LEU A 713 -24.83 6.31 9.79
N VAL A 714 -23.91 7.00 9.12
CA VAL A 714 -24.20 7.82 7.95
C VAL A 714 -23.81 7.02 6.71
N PHE A 715 -24.80 6.52 6.00
CA PHE A 715 -24.62 5.82 4.73
C PHE A 715 -24.55 6.84 3.61
N ASN A 716 -23.55 6.72 2.73
CA ASN A 716 -23.38 7.57 1.57
C ASN A 716 -23.18 6.72 0.31
N HIS A 717 -23.86 7.11 -0.77
CA HIS A 717 -23.67 6.60 -2.12
C HIS A 717 -23.64 7.79 -3.08
N GLY A 718 -22.57 7.92 -3.88
CA GLY A 718 -22.46 9.02 -4.83
C GLY A 718 -21.78 10.28 -4.30
N THR A 719 -21.17 10.25 -3.12
CA THR A 719 -20.50 11.41 -2.47
C THR A 719 -21.43 12.60 -2.20
N GLY A 720 -22.75 12.36 -2.13
CA GLY A 720 -23.75 13.42 -2.02
C GLY A 720 -24.11 14.08 -3.35
N TYR A 721 -23.70 13.51 -4.49
CA TYR A 721 -24.02 14.06 -5.82
C TYR A 721 -25.12 13.29 -6.55
N ILE A 722 -25.39 12.04 -6.13
CA ILE A 722 -26.35 11.11 -6.77
C ILE A 722 -27.54 10.87 -5.86
N ALA A 723 -27.27 10.74 -4.56
CA ALA A 723 -28.26 10.45 -3.53
C ALA A 723 -27.88 11.13 -2.22
N GLU A 724 -28.92 11.56 -1.50
CA GLU A 724 -28.78 12.07 -0.14
C GLU A 724 -28.27 11.00 0.84
N PRO A 725 -27.40 11.34 1.79
CA PRO A 725 -26.97 10.42 2.83
C PRO A 725 -28.14 9.91 3.68
N VAL A 726 -28.08 8.63 4.06
CA VAL A 726 -29.09 8.00 4.94
C VAL A 726 -28.52 7.81 6.33
N GLU A 727 -29.07 8.49 7.32
CA GLU A 727 -28.65 8.35 8.72
C GLU A 727 -29.45 7.29 9.49
N LYS A 728 -28.76 6.48 10.29
CA LYS A 728 -29.35 5.46 11.17
C LYS A 728 -28.75 5.52 12.57
N ASN A 729 -29.58 5.84 13.55
CA ASN A 729 -29.19 5.75 14.96
C ASN A 729 -29.26 4.30 15.43
N ILE A 730 -28.17 3.81 16.01
CA ILE A 730 -28.05 2.46 16.59
C ILE A 730 -27.58 2.52 18.04
N SER A 731 -27.92 1.46 18.79
CA SER A 731 -27.42 1.22 20.13
C SER A 731 -26.77 -0.15 20.14
N VAL A 732 -25.50 -0.18 20.55
CA VAL A 732 -24.65 -1.37 20.57
C VAL A 732 -24.51 -1.82 22.02
N THR A 733 -24.80 -3.10 22.27
CA THR A 733 -24.72 -3.74 23.59
C THR A 733 -23.71 -4.89 23.50
N PRO A 734 -22.88 -5.15 24.54
CA PRO A 734 -21.84 -6.18 24.47
C PRO A 734 -22.40 -7.54 24.03
N GLY A 735 -21.77 -8.16 23.01
CA GLY A 735 -22.10 -9.50 22.51
C GLY A 735 -23.42 -9.62 21.72
N GLU A 736 -24.21 -8.56 21.56
CA GLU A 736 -25.48 -8.60 20.81
C GLU A 736 -25.32 -8.01 19.40
N ALA A 737 -25.53 -8.84 18.38
CA ALA A 737 -25.45 -8.40 16.98
C ALA A 737 -26.53 -7.36 16.63
N VAL A 738 -26.12 -6.29 15.93
CA VAL A 738 -27.03 -5.26 15.38
C VAL A 738 -27.15 -5.43 13.87
N SER A 739 -28.36 -5.32 13.33
CA SER A 739 -28.61 -5.34 11.88
C SER A 739 -29.24 -4.02 11.41
N VAL A 740 -28.67 -3.40 10.39
CA VAL A 740 -29.09 -2.09 9.89
C VAL A 740 -29.31 -2.14 8.38
N ASN A 741 -30.46 -1.65 7.93
CA ASN A 741 -30.77 -1.54 6.51
C ASN A 741 -30.91 -0.06 6.12
N ALA A 742 -30.21 0.33 5.05
CA ALA A 742 -30.30 1.64 4.42
C ALA A 742 -30.75 1.49 2.96
N THR A 743 -31.64 2.38 2.54
CA THR A 743 -32.11 2.46 1.15
C THR A 743 -31.98 3.91 0.72
N PHE A 744 -31.11 4.16 -0.26
CA PHE A 744 -30.97 5.44 -0.95
C PHE A 744 -32.10 5.61 -1.96
N THR A 745 -32.42 6.86 -2.26
CA THR A 745 -33.22 7.21 -3.43
C THR A 745 -32.28 7.82 -4.45
N GLU A 746 -32.27 7.28 -5.67
CA GLU A 746 -31.51 7.89 -6.77
C GLU A 746 -32.20 9.19 -7.18
N GLU A 747 -31.56 10.34 -6.93
CA GLU A 747 -32.15 11.66 -7.22
C GLU A 747 -31.56 12.29 -8.48
N LEU A 748 -30.34 11.90 -8.85
CA LEU A 748 -29.67 12.29 -10.07
C LEU A 748 -28.89 11.10 -10.63
N ASP A 749 -29.40 10.45 -11.70
CA ASP A 749 -28.55 9.57 -12.51
C ASP A 749 -27.69 10.44 -13.43
N PRO A 750 -26.38 10.52 -13.18
CA PRO A 750 -25.52 11.42 -13.90
C PRO A 750 -24.98 10.81 -15.20
N SER A 751 -25.12 9.49 -15.36
CA SER A 751 -24.76 8.71 -16.55
C SER A 751 -25.81 8.79 -17.65
N GLU A 752 -27.02 9.24 -17.31
CA GLU A 752 -28.05 9.58 -18.27
C GLU A 752 -27.48 10.47 -19.38
N ARG A 753 -27.86 10.17 -20.63
CA ARG A 753 -27.45 10.90 -21.84
C ARG A 753 -25.96 10.74 -22.18
N ASP A 754 -25.43 9.54 -21.92
CA ASP A 754 -24.11 9.09 -22.38
C ASP A 754 -22.92 9.80 -21.72
N TRP A 755 -23.12 10.42 -20.53
CA TRP A 755 -22.07 11.10 -19.77
C TRP A 755 -21.47 10.21 -18.68
N VAL A 756 -20.38 9.52 -19.00
CA VAL A 756 -19.75 8.55 -18.09
C VAL A 756 -18.79 9.27 -17.13
N GLY A 757 -19.06 9.15 -15.83
CA GLY A 757 -18.27 9.73 -14.74
C GLY A 757 -17.26 8.75 -14.15
N ILE A 758 -15.98 9.12 -14.17
CA ILE A 758 -14.87 8.34 -13.59
C ILE A 758 -14.04 9.26 -12.68
N ASP A 759 -13.40 8.69 -11.68
CA ASP A 759 -12.33 9.31 -10.89
C ASP A 759 -10.95 8.85 -11.43
N PRO A 760 -10.35 9.52 -12.43
CA PRO A 760 -9.18 9.01 -13.15
C PRO A 760 -7.84 9.28 -12.47
N HIS A 761 -7.82 9.31 -11.13
CA HIS A 761 -6.61 9.30 -10.34
C HIS A 761 -6.95 8.88 -8.90
N ALA A 762 -6.52 7.67 -8.53
CA ALA A 762 -6.82 7.08 -7.24
C ALA A 762 -5.83 5.94 -6.92
N HIS A 763 -5.51 5.78 -5.64
CA HIS A 763 -4.43 4.90 -5.17
C HIS A 763 -4.91 3.80 -4.24
N SER A 764 -4.25 2.66 -4.30
CA SER A 764 -4.47 1.48 -3.47
C SER A 764 -3.27 1.21 -2.57
N SER A 765 -3.34 0.19 -1.71
CA SER A 765 -2.24 -0.24 -0.85
C SER A 765 -1.07 -0.87 -1.59
N VAL A 766 -1.12 -0.91 -2.94
CA VAL A 766 0.02 -1.25 -3.79
C VAL A 766 0.84 0.00 -4.09
N SER A 767 0.23 1.18 -4.09
CA SER A 767 0.97 2.43 -3.97
C SER A 767 1.59 2.52 -2.58
N PHE A 768 2.83 3.01 -2.51
CA PHE A 768 3.63 3.09 -1.30
C PHE A 768 3.02 3.94 -0.17
N ASP A 769 2.34 5.03 -0.55
CA ASP A 769 1.64 5.95 0.33
C ASP A 769 0.14 5.65 0.41
N GLY A 770 -0.30 4.64 -0.35
CA GLY A 770 -1.64 4.13 -0.32
C GLY A 770 -1.90 3.21 0.86
N LYS A 771 -3.07 3.38 1.48
CA LYS A 771 -3.57 2.58 2.60
C LYS A 771 -4.89 1.88 2.26
N THR A 772 -5.29 1.88 0.98
CA THR A 772 -6.59 1.36 0.55
C THR A 772 -6.51 -0.09 0.09
N PRO A 773 -7.15 -1.05 0.77
CA PRO A 773 -7.00 -2.46 0.44
C PRO A 773 -7.50 -2.81 -0.98
N ILE A 774 -6.70 -3.57 -1.72
CA ILE A 774 -7.03 -3.98 -3.09
C ILE A 774 -8.26 -4.90 -3.17
N ASP A 775 -8.51 -5.70 -2.13
CA ASP A 775 -9.64 -6.64 -2.07
C ASP A 775 -11.02 -5.95 -2.05
N ASN A 776 -11.05 -4.67 -1.66
CA ASN A 776 -12.29 -3.90 -1.57
C ASN A 776 -12.30 -2.61 -2.40
N PHE A 777 -11.27 -2.40 -3.23
CA PHE A 777 -11.07 -1.16 -3.99
C PHE A 777 -12.23 -0.85 -4.95
N VAL A 778 -12.78 -1.89 -5.60
CA VAL A 778 -13.94 -1.74 -6.50
C VAL A 778 -15.15 -1.20 -5.74
N ALA A 779 -15.50 -1.77 -4.58
CA ALA A 779 -16.62 -1.28 -3.78
C ALA A 779 -16.38 0.14 -3.24
N ILE A 780 -15.15 0.47 -2.86
CA ILE A 780 -14.78 1.81 -2.39
C ILE A 780 -15.06 2.85 -3.47
N GLN A 781 -14.55 2.66 -4.70
CA GLN A 781 -14.85 3.60 -5.78
C GLN A 781 -16.33 3.62 -6.15
N LYS A 782 -16.97 2.45 -6.29
CA LYS A 782 -18.40 2.39 -6.62
C LYS A 782 -19.29 3.02 -5.54
N SER A 783 -18.85 3.09 -4.29
CA SER A 783 -19.55 3.83 -3.23
C SER A 783 -19.58 5.34 -3.48
N ALA A 784 -18.58 5.89 -4.18
CA ALA A 784 -18.60 7.27 -4.66
C ALA A 784 -19.53 7.45 -5.86
N GLY A 785 -20.17 6.38 -6.38
CA GLY A 785 -21.11 6.44 -7.49
C GLY A 785 -20.47 6.80 -8.84
N VAL A 786 -19.17 6.50 -9.02
CA VAL A 786 -18.55 6.55 -10.35
C VAL A 786 -19.05 5.40 -11.22
N ASP A 787 -19.09 5.55 -12.53
CA ASP A 787 -19.58 4.55 -13.47
C ASP A 787 -18.59 3.40 -13.69
N ALA A 788 -17.30 3.72 -13.64
CA ALA A 788 -16.19 2.79 -13.82
C ALA A 788 -15.11 3.00 -12.75
N VAL A 789 -14.29 1.98 -12.53
CA VAL A 789 -13.18 1.99 -11.56
C VAL A 789 -11.87 2.27 -12.30
N PHE A 790 -11.04 3.14 -11.74
CA PHE A 790 -9.74 3.51 -12.29
C PHE A 790 -8.63 3.34 -11.24
N ILE A 791 -7.48 2.78 -11.60
CA ILE A 791 -6.33 2.66 -10.69
C ILE A 791 -5.11 3.31 -11.32
N SER A 792 -4.30 3.99 -10.52
CA SER A 792 -3.02 4.58 -10.92
C SER A 792 -2.00 4.56 -9.79
N ASP A 793 -1.72 3.38 -9.22
CA ASP A 793 -0.70 3.27 -8.17
C ASP A 793 0.66 3.79 -8.66
N HIS A 794 1.42 4.44 -7.76
CA HIS A 794 2.73 5.01 -8.07
C HIS A 794 3.74 3.95 -8.51
N ASN A 795 4.15 4.01 -9.78
CA ASN A 795 5.12 3.10 -10.40
C ASN A 795 4.86 1.63 -10.05
N ALA A 796 3.59 1.26 -9.94
CA ALA A 796 3.20 -0.06 -9.48
C ALA A 796 1.92 -0.53 -10.16
N ILE A 797 1.88 -1.81 -10.50
CA ILE A 797 0.76 -2.43 -11.23
C ILE A 797 0.24 -3.72 -10.55
N GLY A 798 0.79 -4.07 -9.39
CA GLY A 798 0.52 -5.35 -8.71
C GLY A 798 -0.95 -5.59 -8.37
N GLY A 799 -1.75 -4.52 -8.21
CA GLY A 799 -3.18 -4.61 -7.90
C GLY A 799 -4.09 -4.92 -9.09
N TRP A 800 -3.61 -4.75 -10.33
CA TRP A 800 -4.46 -4.78 -11.53
C TRP A 800 -5.20 -6.11 -11.73
N GLY A 801 -4.54 -7.23 -11.48
CA GLY A 801 -5.14 -8.56 -11.66
C GLY A 801 -6.33 -8.81 -10.73
N SER A 802 -6.19 -8.44 -9.45
CA SER A 802 -7.24 -8.56 -8.43
C SER A 802 -8.46 -7.71 -8.82
N MET A 803 -8.21 -6.42 -9.03
CA MET A 803 -9.25 -5.43 -9.27
C MET A 803 -9.95 -5.67 -10.61
N GLN A 804 -9.22 -6.10 -11.64
CA GLN A 804 -9.81 -6.52 -12.91
C GLN A 804 -10.78 -7.68 -12.72
N SER A 805 -10.41 -8.68 -11.91
CA SER A 805 -11.24 -9.86 -11.67
C SER A 805 -12.49 -9.48 -10.89
N GLN A 806 -12.35 -8.66 -9.85
CA GLN A 806 -13.47 -8.08 -9.08
C GLN A 806 -14.42 -7.27 -9.98
N ALA A 807 -13.89 -6.41 -10.85
CA ALA A 807 -14.68 -5.62 -11.77
C ALA A 807 -15.41 -6.51 -12.81
N GLN A 808 -14.75 -7.55 -13.32
CA GLN A 808 -15.36 -8.51 -14.24
C GLN A 808 -16.49 -9.32 -13.60
N GLU A 809 -16.32 -9.76 -12.35
CA GLU A 809 -17.37 -10.47 -11.59
C GLU A 809 -18.64 -9.61 -11.49
N ARG A 810 -18.46 -8.29 -11.44
CA ARG A 810 -19.53 -7.31 -11.27
C ARG A 810 -19.99 -6.61 -12.53
N ASP A 811 -19.48 -6.98 -13.70
CA ASP A 811 -19.74 -6.32 -14.98
C ASP A 811 -19.47 -4.80 -14.94
N ILE A 812 -18.40 -4.42 -14.25
CA ILE A 812 -17.94 -3.03 -14.10
C ILE A 812 -16.78 -2.78 -15.06
N MET A 813 -16.81 -1.63 -15.74
CA MET A 813 -15.68 -1.16 -16.52
C MET A 813 -14.50 -0.82 -15.61
N PHE A 814 -13.32 -1.33 -15.95
CA PHE A 814 -12.07 -1.10 -15.23
C PHE A 814 -11.05 -0.45 -16.16
N VAL A 815 -10.46 0.66 -15.73
CA VAL A 815 -9.43 1.41 -16.46
C VAL A 815 -8.12 1.24 -15.71
N ARG A 816 -7.12 0.68 -16.40
CA ARG A 816 -5.78 0.49 -15.87
C ARG A 816 -4.92 1.70 -16.18
N SER A 817 -4.19 2.17 -15.20
CA SER A 817 -3.13 3.15 -15.30
C SER A 817 -2.09 2.84 -14.22
N GLU A 818 -0.92 3.41 -14.36
CA GLU A 818 0.09 3.55 -13.32
C GLU A 818 0.39 5.04 -13.24
N GLU A 819 0.68 5.54 -12.05
CA GLU A 819 1.18 6.90 -11.93
C GLU A 819 2.70 6.88 -12.10
N ILE A 820 3.17 7.45 -13.22
CA ILE A 820 4.60 7.63 -13.45
C ILE A 820 5.07 8.74 -12.50
N THR A 821 5.74 8.33 -11.43
CA THR A 821 6.42 9.23 -10.49
C THR A 821 7.83 9.45 -10.96
N THR A 822 8.27 10.70 -10.96
CA THR A 822 9.63 11.09 -11.32
C THR A 822 10.26 11.86 -10.17
N GLY A 823 11.58 11.81 -10.03
CA GLY A 823 12.28 12.52 -8.96
C GLY A 823 12.17 14.05 -9.05
N ASP A 824 12.10 14.61 -10.26
CA ASP A 824 12.18 16.07 -10.49
C ASP A 824 11.20 16.65 -11.53
N LEU A 825 10.34 15.85 -12.17
CA LEU A 825 9.40 16.29 -13.22
C LEU A 825 7.92 16.22 -12.84
N GLY A 826 7.55 15.68 -11.67
CA GLY A 826 6.17 15.52 -11.23
C GLY A 826 5.56 14.16 -11.58
N HIS A 827 4.23 14.08 -11.61
CA HIS A 827 3.50 12.83 -11.80
C HIS A 827 2.54 12.83 -12.99
N PHE A 828 2.36 11.67 -13.61
CA PHE A 828 1.65 11.53 -14.88
C PHE A 828 0.89 10.20 -14.99
N ASN A 829 -0.36 10.27 -15.48
CA ASN A 829 -1.17 9.08 -15.75
C ASN A 829 -1.36 8.86 -17.25
N PRO A 830 -0.68 7.88 -17.85
CA PRO A 830 -1.07 7.33 -19.15
C PRO A 830 -2.21 6.34 -19.01
N TYR A 831 -3.27 6.46 -19.82
CA TYR A 831 -4.40 5.53 -19.79
C TYR A 831 -5.19 5.39 -21.10
N PRO A 832 -5.92 4.27 -21.29
CA PRO A 832 -5.76 3.03 -20.54
C PRO A 832 -4.42 2.36 -20.88
N LEU A 833 -3.81 1.67 -19.92
CA LEU A 833 -2.63 0.84 -20.15
C LEU A 833 -3.00 -0.60 -20.49
N HIS A 834 -2.22 -1.19 -21.38
CA HIS A 834 -2.31 -2.58 -21.79
C HIS A 834 -0.97 -3.29 -21.59
N GLY A 835 -1.02 -4.56 -21.21
CA GLY A 835 0.17 -5.35 -20.87
C GLY A 835 0.27 -5.59 -19.37
N GLU A 836 1.40 -6.18 -18.96
CA GLU A 836 1.74 -6.50 -17.56
C GLU A 836 3.17 -6.02 -17.26
N GLU A 837 3.61 -4.97 -17.97
CA GLU A 837 4.91 -4.31 -17.82
C GLU A 837 4.63 -2.86 -17.41
N MET A 838 5.45 -2.33 -16.51
CA MET A 838 5.46 -0.92 -16.10
C MET A 838 6.22 -0.08 -17.11
N ILE A 839 5.92 1.21 -17.18
CA ILE A 839 6.70 2.19 -17.95
C ILE A 839 8.00 2.49 -17.20
N ASP A 840 9.10 2.50 -17.95
CA ASP A 840 10.41 2.90 -17.43
C ASP A 840 10.38 4.39 -17.04
N SER A 841 10.53 4.68 -15.74
CA SER A 841 10.53 6.04 -15.18
C SER A 841 11.89 6.73 -15.24
N ASP A 842 12.94 6.07 -15.76
CA ASP A 842 14.27 6.64 -15.93
C ASP A 842 14.42 7.28 -17.32
N GLY A 843 13.73 8.42 -17.53
CA GLY A 843 13.69 9.07 -18.83
C GLY A 843 13.18 10.51 -18.83
N THR A 844 12.99 11.04 -20.04
CA THR A 844 12.37 12.35 -20.28
C THR A 844 10.86 12.22 -20.47
N LEU A 845 10.11 13.31 -20.30
CA LEU A 845 8.66 13.30 -20.56
C LEU A 845 8.29 12.84 -21.97
N VAL A 846 9.10 13.19 -22.96
CA VAL A 846 8.90 12.75 -24.34
C VAL A 846 9.01 11.22 -24.43
N GLU A 847 10.02 10.63 -23.79
CA GLU A 847 10.22 9.18 -23.77
C GLU A 847 9.08 8.46 -23.04
N PHE A 848 8.61 8.99 -21.90
CA PHE A 848 7.46 8.42 -21.19
C PHE A 848 6.20 8.41 -22.06
N ILE A 849 5.91 9.51 -22.75
CA ILE A 849 4.74 9.62 -23.63
C ILE A 849 4.87 8.65 -24.82
N GLU A 850 6.05 8.58 -25.44
CA GLU A 850 6.32 7.66 -26.55
C GLU A 850 6.20 6.19 -26.14
N GLU A 851 6.74 5.84 -24.97
CA GLU A 851 6.64 4.49 -24.40
C GLU A 851 5.18 4.12 -24.08
N SER A 852 4.48 4.98 -23.35
CA SER A 852 3.06 4.84 -23.00
C SER A 852 2.22 4.50 -24.24
N ARG A 853 2.45 5.22 -25.34
CA ARG A 853 1.68 5.05 -26.59
C ARG A 853 2.13 3.84 -27.39
N SER A 854 3.43 3.60 -27.51
CA SER A 854 3.98 2.59 -28.43
C SER A 854 4.01 1.18 -27.86
N ARG A 855 4.24 1.04 -26.54
CA ARG A 855 4.31 -0.27 -25.86
C ARG A 855 3.02 -0.62 -25.14
N HIS A 856 2.40 0.36 -24.48
CA HIS A 856 1.23 0.13 -23.62
C HIS A 856 -0.09 0.59 -24.26
N ASN A 857 -0.05 1.15 -25.47
CA ASN A 857 -1.22 1.58 -26.23
C ASN A 857 -2.11 2.60 -25.48
N ALA A 858 -1.49 3.45 -24.65
CA ALA A 858 -2.16 4.56 -23.98
C ALA A 858 -2.77 5.55 -24.97
N THR A 859 -3.99 6.00 -24.69
CA THR A 859 -4.72 6.97 -25.53
C THR A 859 -4.53 8.40 -25.02
N VAL A 860 -4.58 8.56 -23.70
CA VAL A 860 -4.39 9.81 -22.97
C VAL A 860 -3.08 9.75 -22.20
N PHE A 861 -2.35 10.86 -22.19
CA PHE A 861 -1.31 11.15 -21.23
C PHE A 861 -1.71 12.41 -20.43
N GLN A 862 -1.94 12.24 -19.13
CA GLN A 862 -2.42 13.27 -18.22
C GLN A 862 -1.30 13.81 -17.33
N ILE A 863 -1.29 15.13 -17.10
CA ILE A 863 -0.51 15.75 -16.03
C ILE A 863 -1.34 15.75 -14.74
N ASN A 864 -0.79 15.17 -13.68
CA ASN A 864 -1.46 15.11 -12.38
C ASN A 864 -1.05 16.32 -11.50
N HIS A 865 -1.99 16.79 -10.67
CA HIS A 865 -1.88 17.89 -9.69
C HIS A 865 -0.75 18.90 -9.99
N PRO A 866 -0.87 19.68 -11.09
CA PRO A 866 0.21 20.51 -11.59
C PRO A 866 0.64 21.55 -10.55
N GLY A 867 1.95 21.65 -10.33
CA GLY A 867 2.55 22.54 -9.32
C GLY A 867 2.95 21.84 -8.02
N ASP A 868 2.49 20.60 -7.78
CA ASP A 868 3.10 19.71 -6.79
C ASP A 868 4.31 18.99 -7.42
N ARG A 869 5.42 18.89 -6.67
CA ARG A 869 6.72 18.29 -7.06
C ARG A 869 7.18 18.43 -8.53
N PHE A 870 7.00 19.62 -9.14
CA PHE A 870 7.59 20.11 -10.40
C PHE A 870 6.93 19.73 -11.76
N VAL A 871 5.77 20.30 -12.07
CA VAL A 871 5.57 20.99 -13.37
C VAL A 871 5.00 22.37 -13.07
N SER A 872 5.86 23.37 -12.94
CA SER A 872 5.38 24.75 -13.05
C SER A 872 4.95 24.94 -14.50
N LEU A 873 3.64 25.12 -14.71
CA LEU A 873 3.07 25.41 -16.03
C LEU A 873 3.69 26.67 -16.68
N ASP A 874 4.32 27.53 -15.87
CA ASP A 874 5.02 28.74 -16.31
C ASP A 874 6.53 28.56 -16.51
N SER A 875 7.16 27.46 -16.03
CA SER A 875 8.64 27.40 -15.94
C SER A 875 9.28 26.00 -15.83
N ALA A 876 8.85 25.01 -16.62
CA ALA A 876 9.59 23.73 -16.73
C ALA A 876 10.94 23.91 -17.49
N PRO A 877 12.08 23.38 -16.98
CA PRO A 877 13.36 23.45 -17.68
C PRO A 877 13.40 22.52 -18.92
N GLY A 878 13.85 23.05 -20.06
CA GLY A 878 14.53 22.26 -21.08
C GLY A 878 13.72 21.65 -22.25
N GLN A 879 12.42 21.35 -22.12
CA GLN A 879 11.67 20.59 -23.16
C GLN A 879 10.18 20.96 -23.35
N HIS A 880 9.66 22.04 -22.77
CA HIS A 880 8.22 22.34 -22.82
C HIS A 880 7.63 22.46 -24.23
N GLU A 881 8.39 22.98 -25.21
CA GLU A 881 7.92 23.10 -26.59
C GLU A 881 7.74 21.74 -27.26
N GLU A 882 8.41 20.70 -26.74
CA GLU A 882 8.42 19.34 -27.30
C GLU A 882 7.31 18.47 -26.72
N TYR A 883 7.15 18.44 -25.39
CA TYR A 883 6.18 17.55 -24.75
C TYR A 883 4.77 18.16 -24.61
N LEU A 884 4.60 19.47 -24.44
CA LEU A 884 3.25 20.06 -24.26
C LEU A 884 2.30 19.77 -25.43
N PRO A 885 2.73 19.78 -26.70
CA PRO A 885 1.90 19.32 -27.82
C PRO A 885 1.50 17.84 -27.77
N MET A 886 2.15 17.05 -26.91
CA MET A 886 1.91 15.62 -26.75
C MET A 886 1.04 15.29 -25.53
N VAL A 887 0.78 16.26 -24.64
CA VAL A 887 -0.07 16.10 -23.46
C VAL A 887 -1.54 16.20 -23.88
N ASP A 888 -2.37 15.32 -23.33
CA ASP A 888 -3.78 15.19 -23.71
C ASP A 888 -4.73 15.77 -22.64
N ALA A 889 -4.36 15.67 -21.35
CA ALA A 889 -5.22 16.11 -20.25
C ALA A 889 -4.41 16.69 -19.07
N ILE A 890 -5.09 17.46 -18.23
CA ILE A 890 -4.54 18.00 -16.98
C ILE A 890 -5.61 18.05 -15.89
N GLU A 891 -5.18 17.75 -14.67
CA GLU A 891 -6.03 17.92 -13.49
C GLU A 891 -6.30 19.39 -13.23
N ALA A 892 -7.52 19.81 -13.58
CA ALA A 892 -8.04 21.11 -13.22
C ALA A 892 -8.50 21.12 -11.75
N TYR A 893 -9.03 19.99 -11.29
CA TYR A 893 -9.54 19.75 -9.94
C TYR A 893 -8.94 18.47 -9.35
N ASN A 894 -8.37 18.56 -8.14
CA ASN A 894 -7.82 17.43 -7.40
C ASN A 894 -8.20 17.51 -5.91
N GLY A 895 -8.86 16.47 -5.38
CA GLY A 895 -9.28 16.42 -3.99
C GLY A 895 -10.26 17.56 -3.66
N PRO A 896 -10.41 18.05 -2.42
CA PRO A 896 -11.29 19.18 -2.11
C PRO A 896 -10.81 20.49 -2.73
N TYR A 897 -11.73 21.28 -3.30
CA TYR A 897 -11.39 22.52 -4.01
C TYR A 897 -10.59 23.52 -3.14
N GLY A 898 -9.45 23.98 -3.64
CA GLY A 898 -8.53 24.87 -2.94
C GLY A 898 -7.74 25.88 -3.80
N GLU A 899 -6.68 26.44 -3.21
CA GLU A 899 -5.80 27.41 -3.87
C GLU A 899 -4.98 26.75 -5.01
N SER A 900 -4.60 25.48 -4.85
CA SER A 900 -3.93 24.68 -5.88
C SER A 900 -4.81 24.56 -7.12
N ASP A 901 -6.07 24.14 -6.99
CA ASP A 901 -7.01 24.03 -8.12
C ASP A 901 -7.24 25.38 -8.81
N THR A 902 -7.28 26.45 -8.02
CA THR A 902 -7.38 27.81 -8.56
C THR A 902 -6.19 28.15 -9.45
N ALA A 903 -4.98 27.75 -9.04
CA ALA A 903 -3.76 27.93 -9.83
C ALA A 903 -3.75 27.01 -11.06
N SER A 904 -4.13 25.73 -10.92
CA SER A 904 -4.25 24.76 -12.01
C SER A 904 -5.18 25.25 -13.12
N VAL A 905 -6.38 25.73 -12.76
CA VAL A 905 -7.34 26.29 -13.72
C VAL A 905 -6.78 27.53 -14.43
N GLN A 906 -6.06 28.41 -13.72
CA GLN A 906 -5.44 29.59 -14.35
C GLN A 906 -4.31 29.21 -15.32
N GLY A 907 -3.49 28.23 -14.96
CA GLY A 907 -2.45 27.67 -15.82
C GLY A 907 -3.06 27.02 -17.07
N LEU A 908 -4.14 26.25 -16.91
CA LEU A 908 -4.88 25.65 -18.01
C LEU A 908 -5.46 26.71 -18.98
N PHE A 909 -6.04 27.80 -18.47
CA PHE A 909 -6.50 28.90 -19.32
C PHE A 909 -5.35 29.55 -20.11
N THR A 910 -4.15 29.60 -19.52
CA THR A 910 -2.94 30.09 -20.19
C THR A 910 -2.52 29.14 -21.32
N LEU A 911 -2.57 27.83 -21.09
CA LEU A 911 -2.32 26.82 -22.13
C LEU A 911 -3.33 26.93 -23.28
N TRP A 912 -4.62 27.08 -23.00
CA TRP A 912 -5.64 27.27 -24.03
C TRP A 912 -5.45 28.58 -24.81
N ASN A 913 -5.06 29.66 -24.14
CA ASN A 913 -4.72 30.92 -24.81
C ASN A 913 -3.51 30.79 -25.74
N ASN A 914 -2.60 29.86 -25.47
CA ASN A 914 -1.45 29.53 -26.32
C ASN A 914 -1.78 28.52 -27.42
N GLY A 915 -3.02 28.01 -27.48
CA GLY A 915 -3.50 27.10 -28.51
C GLY A 915 -3.19 25.62 -28.24
N TYR A 916 -2.86 25.25 -27.01
CA TYR A 916 -2.77 23.84 -26.63
C TYR A 916 -4.16 23.27 -26.35
N GLU A 917 -4.52 22.18 -27.04
CA GLU A 917 -5.81 21.50 -26.89
C GLU A 917 -5.79 20.48 -25.74
N ILE A 918 -5.44 20.93 -24.52
CA ILE A 918 -5.32 20.08 -23.33
C ILE A 918 -6.65 20.04 -22.58
N THR A 919 -7.16 18.84 -22.29
CA THR A 919 -8.45 18.61 -21.65
C THR A 919 -8.42 18.89 -20.14
N ALA A 920 -9.50 19.45 -19.59
CA ALA A 920 -9.71 19.57 -18.14
C ALA A 920 -10.26 18.26 -17.54
N THR A 921 -9.60 17.73 -16.52
CA THR A 921 -10.07 16.58 -15.72
C THR A 921 -10.24 16.97 -14.24
N GLY A 922 -11.12 16.24 -13.55
CA GLY A 922 -11.30 16.28 -12.11
C GLY A 922 -11.07 14.91 -11.50
N VAL A 923 -10.36 14.84 -10.38
CA VAL A 923 -9.94 13.60 -9.71
C VAL A 923 -9.97 13.73 -8.19
N SER A 924 -9.96 12.60 -7.47
CA SER A 924 -9.81 12.60 -6.01
C SER A 924 -8.39 12.55 -5.52
N ASP A 925 -7.52 11.80 -6.23
CA ASP A 925 -6.15 11.50 -5.82
C ASP A 925 -6.10 10.95 -4.38
N ASP A 926 -7.09 10.11 -4.04
CA ASP A 926 -7.21 9.57 -2.70
C ASP A 926 -6.34 8.32 -2.51
N HIS A 927 -5.65 8.30 -1.38
CA HIS A 927 -4.69 7.30 -0.98
C HIS A 927 -5.20 6.47 0.20
N CYS A 928 -6.27 6.90 0.87
CA CYS A 928 -6.62 6.33 2.16
C CYS A 928 -8.12 6.29 2.41
N SER A 929 -8.71 5.13 2.11
CA SER A 929 -10.15 4.90 2.27
C SER A 929 -10.65 5.05 3.70
N GLN A 930 -9.78 4.85 4.69
CA GLN A 930 -10.10 4.97 6.12
C GLN A 930 -9.72 6.32 6.73
N CYS A 931 -8.99 7.18 6.02
CA CYS A 931 -8.60 8.49 6.52
C CYS A 931 -9.79 9.44 6.55
N PHE A 932 -9.76 10.42 7.46
CA PHE A 932 -10.85 11.38 7.61
C PHE A 932 -10.43 12.79 7.17
N PRO A 933 -11.18 13.44 6.27
CA PRO A 933 -12.27 12.89 5.45
C PRO A 933 -11.75 12.03 4.28
N ALA A 934 -12.44 10.94 3.95
CA ALA A 934 -12.17 10.15 2.76
C ALA A 934 -12.64 10.90 1.50
N LYS A 935 -11.82 10.91 0.45
CA LYS A 935 -11.94 11.78 -0.73
C LYS A 935 -12.30 11.05 -2.02
N TYR A 936 -12.28 9.70 -2.09
CA TYR A 936 -12.61 8.96 -3.31
C TYR A 936 -13.87 9.51 -4.02
N GLY A 937 -13.70 9.84 -5.30
CA GLY A 937 -14.73 10.42 -6.17
C GLY A 937 -15.28 11.80 -5.75
N SER A 938 -14.60 12.53 -4.87
CA SER A 938 -14.98 13.92 -4.49
C SER A 938 -14.94 14.86 -5.68
N ALA A 939 -13.84 14.89 -6.44
CA ALA A 939 -13.82 15.40 -7.80
C ALA A 939 -13.83 14.23 -8.79
N ARG A 940 -14.47 14.42 -9.94
CA ARG A 940 -14.53 13.40 -11.00
C ARG A 940 -14.60 14.02 -12.38
N THR A 941 -14.21 13.24 -13.38
CA THR A 941 -14.26 13.61 -14.80
C THR A 941 -15.46 12.97 -15.45
N ARG A 942 -16.26 13.77 -16.13
CA ARG A 942 -17.39 13.29 -16.95
C ARG A 942 -17.02 13.41 -18.41
N ALA A 943 -17.12 12.31 -19.15
CA ALA A 943 -16.86 12.29 -20.59
C ALA A 943 -18.07 11.77 -21.35
N TYR A 944 -18.40 12.42 -22.47
CA TYR A 944 -19.50 11.99 -23.33
C TYR A 944 -19.06 10.84 -24.25
N VAL A 945 -19.68 9.67 -24.11
CA VAL A 945 -19.30 8.44 -24.84
C VAL A 945 -20.47 7.90 -25.66
N GLU A 946 -20.43 8.07 -26.98
CA GLU A 946 -21.50 7.58 -27.84
C GLU A 946 -21.52 6.03 -27.92
N GLY A 947 -22.67 5.46 -27.54
CA GLY A 947 -22.98 4.03 -27.67
C GLY A 947 -22.35 3.17 -26.58
N THR A 948 -21.86 1.98 -26.94
CA THR A 948 -21.24 1.06 -25.95
C THR A 948 -20.00 1.71 -25.33
N VAL A 949 -19.99 1.81 -24.00
CA VAL A 949 -18.89 2.35 -23.19
C VAL A 949 -17.76 1.33 -23.08
N THR A 950 -16.53 1.75 -23.36
CA THR A 950 -15.29 0.97 -23.14
C THR A 950 -14.18 1.88 -22.64
N PRO A 951 -13.11 1.35 -22.00
CA PRO A 951 -11.95 2.15 -21.59
C PRO A 951 -11.36 3.01 -22.70
N GLU A 952 -11.22 2.44 -23.90
CA GLU A 952 -10.61 3.13 -25.04
C GLU A 952 -11.51 4.26 -25.55
N LYS A 953 -12.83 4.05 -25.60
CA LYS A 953 -13.77 5.09 -26.03
C LYS A 953 -13.90 6.22 -25.02
N TRP A 954 -13.90 5.89 -23.73
CA TRP A 954 -13.93 6.88 -22.67
C TRP A 954 -12.65 7.73 -22.72
N ALA A 955 -11.48 7.10 -22.79
CA ALA A 955 -10.20 7.81 -22.90
C ALA A 955 -10.11 8.62 -24.20
N GLN A 956 -10.63 8.12 -25.33
CA GLN A 956 -10.71 8.91 -26.56
C GLN A 956 -11.59 10.16 -26.37
N SER A 957 -12.71 10.06 -25.65
CA SER A 957 -13.59 11.19 -25.38
C SER A 957 -12.93 12.22 -24.46
N VAL A 958 -12.09 11.77 -23.52
CA VAL A 958 -11.21 12.64 -22.73
C VAL A 958 -10.19 13.34 -23.64
N LYS A 959 -9.48 12.59 -24.49
CA LYS A 959 -8.51 13.15 -25.44
C LYS A 959 -9.13 14.19 -26.39
N ASP A 960 -10.37 13.95 -26.83
CA ASP A 960 -11.09 14.84 -27.73
C ASP A 960 -11.70 16.07 -27.01
N GLY A 961 -11.56 16.16 -25.69
CA GLY A 961 -12.06 17.30 -24.90
C GLY A 961 -13.56 17.30 -24.68
N HIS A 962 -14.25 16.18 -24.92
CA HIS A 962 -15.69 16.01 -24.67
C HIS A 962 -15.99 15.83 -23.18
N THR A 963 -15.47 16.72 -22.33
CA THR A 963 -15.45 16.55 -20.87
C THR A 963 -15.89 17.77 -20.06
N TYR A 964 -16.21 17.50 -18.81
CA TYR A 964 -16.14 18.48 -17.72
C TYR A 964 -15.63 17.84 -16.43
N ALA A 965 -14.89 18.62 -15.64
CA ALA A 965 -14.46 18.30 -14.28
C ALA A 965 -15.52 18.81 -13.29
N THR A 966 -15.90 18.02 -12.28
CA THR A 966 -16.99 18.38 -11.37
C THR A 966 -16.82 17.88 -9.93
N TYR A 967 -17.35 18.67 -8.99
CA TYR A 967 -17.63 18.36 -7.58
C TYR A 967 -19.13 18.15 -7.32
N GLY A 968 -19.91 17.73 -8.31
CA GLY A 968 -21.35 17.50 -8.13
C GLY A 968 -22.16 17.93 -9.33
N PRO A 969 -22.17 19.24 -9.68
CA PRO A 969 -23.01 19.74 -10.76
C PRO A 969 -22.80 18.98 -12.08
N ALA A 970 -23.90 18.49 -12.64
CA ALA A 970 -23.96 17.87 -13.96
C ALA A 970 -24.25 18.94 -15.02
N VAL A 971 -23.45 18.99 -16.07
CA VAL A 971 -23.47 20.06 -17.08
C VAL A 971 -23.65 19.49 -18.48
N GLU A 972 -24.58 20.07 -19.22
CA GLU A 972 -24.68 19.93 -20.68
C GLU A 972 -24.48 21.32 -21.30
N PHE A 973 -23.30 21.56 -21.87
CA PHE A 973 -22.92 22.86 -22.44
C PHE A 973 -22.71 22.74 -23.95
N THR A 974 -23.16 23.75 -24.69
CA THR A 974 -22.89 23.88 -26.13
C THR A 974 -22.62 25.32 -26.54
N VAL A 975 -21.89 25.49 -27.64
CA VAL A 975 -21.77 26.76 -28.37
C VAL A 975 -22.14 26.52 -29.83
N ASP A 976 -23.19 27.19 -30.32
CA ASP A 976 -23.80 26.93 -31.64
C ASP A 976 -24.03 25.43 -31.91
N ASP A 977 -24.65 24.72 -30.95
CA ASP A 977 -24.91 23.28 -30.96
C ASP A 977 -23.64 22.38 -30.99
N ARG A 978 -22.44 22.93 -30.75
CA ARG A 978 -21.19 22.18 -30.63
C ARG A 978 -20.81 21.99 -29.16
N MET A 979 -20.39 20.79 -28.79
CA MET A 979 -20.07 20.44 -27.41
C MET A 979 -18.59 20.73 -27.08
N PRO A 980 -18.18 20.70 -25.78
CA PRO A 980 -16.77 20.79 -25.40
C PRO A 980 -15.86 19.91 -26.27
N GLY A 981 -14.69 20.41 -26.64
CA GLY A 981 -13.75 19.75 -27.56
C GLY A 981 -13.97 20.05 -29.05
N GLU A 982 -15.20 20.38 -29.46
CA GLU A 982 -15.49 20.67 -30.86
C GLU A 982 -15.10 22.11 -31.27
N THR A 983 -15.03 22.33 -32.60
CA THR A 983 -14.80 23.66 -33.18
C THR A 983 -16.06 24.25 -33.82
N VAL A 984 -16.32 25.53 -33.53
CA VAL A 984 -17.26 26.40 -34.26
C VAL A 984 -16.47 27.26 -35.24
N ASN A 985 -16.86 27.24 -36.51
CA ASN A 985 -16.27 28.11 -37.54
C ASN A 985 -17.17 29.31 -37.77
N THR A 986 -16.64 30.52 -37.59
CA THR A 986 -17.40 31.76 -37.72
C THR A 986 -16.56 32.89 -38.34
N THR A 987 -17.10 34.11 -38.42
CA THR A 987 -16.41 35.31 -38.93
C THR A 987 -16.11 36.27 -37.79
N ALA A 988 -14.93 36.88 -37.79
CA ALA A 988 -14.61 37.93 -36.81
C ALA A 988 -15.63 39.09 -36.87
N GLY A 989 -16.14 39.51 -35.70
CA GLY A 989 -17.21 40.50 -35.53
C GLY A 989 -18.63 39.92 -35.53
N SER A 990 -18.78 38.59 -35.44
CA SER A 990 -20.07 37.91 -35.22
C SER A 990 -20.27 37.54 -33.74
N SER A 991 -21.42 36.97 -33.40
CA SER A 991 -21.69 36.35 -32.10
C SER A 991 -22.05 34.88 -32.30
N VAL A 992 -21.74 34.06 -31.30
CA VAL A 992 -22.14 32.65 -31.19
C VAL A 992 -23.02 32.47 -29.95
N GLU A 993 -24.00 31.57 -29.99
CA GLU A 993 -24.87 31.31 -28.83
C GLU A 993 -24.23 30.24 -27.94
N ALA A 994 -23.96 30.59 -26.68
CA ALA A 994 -23.53 29.66 -25.64
C ALA A 994 -24.74 29.26 -24.79
N SER A 995 -25.03 27.97 -24.68
CA SER A 995 -26.19 27.46 -23.94
C SER A 995 -25.80 26.33 -22.99
N ALA A 996 -26.42 26.28 -21.81
CA ALA A 996 -26.16 25.23 -20.82
C ALA A 996 -27.44 24.76 -20.12
N THR A 997 -27.55 23.47 -19.87
CA THR A 997 -28.46 22.89 -18.87
C THR A 997 -27.63 22.37 -17.70
N VAL A 998 -28.01 22.74 -16.47
CA VAL A 998 -27.31 22.31 -15.26
C VAL A 998 -28.28 21.62 -14.32
N ARG A 999 -27.86 20.50 -13.74
CA ARG A 999 -28.55 19.77 -12.67
C ARG A 999 -27.61 19.55 -11.50
N ASN A 1000 -28.09 19.65 -10.29
CA ASN A 1000 -27.33 19.35 -9.07
C ASN A 1000 -28.26 18.76 -8.01
N LEU A 1001 -27.71 18.15 -6.96
CA LEU A 1001 -28.50 17.76 -5.79
C LEU A 1001 -28.83 19.00 -4.95
N ASP A 1002 -27.82 19.85 -4.70
CA ASP A 1002 -27.93 21.10 -3.94
C ASP A 1002 -28.34 22.31 -4.79
N GLU A 1003 -28.77 23.39 -4.13
CA GLU A 1003 -29.23 24.63 -4.77
C GLU A 1003 -28.09 25.29 -5.58
N LEU A 1004 -28.35 25.57 -6.86
CA LEU A 1004 -27.40 26.23 -7.76
C LEU A 1004 -27.30 27.74 -7.43
N ALA A 1005 -26.09 28.31 -7.49
CA ALA A 1005 -25.89 29.73 -7.21
C ALA A 1005 -25.72 30.55 -8.50
N TYR A 1006 -24.69 30.25 -9.31
CA TYR A 1006 -24.42 30.98 -10.54
C TYR A 1006 -23.61 30.19 -11.55
N ALA A 1007 -23.73 30.60 -12.81
CA ALA A 1007 -22.93 30.10 -13.92
C ALA A 1007 -22.22 31.24 -14.66
N GLU A 1008 -21.07 30.92 -15.24
CA GLU A 1008 -20.22 31.82 -16.00
C GLU A 1008 -19.89 31.21 -17.36
N VAL A 1009 -20.01 32.05 -18.39
CA VAL A 1009 -19.44 31.77 -19.72
C VAL A 1009 -18.12 32.52 -19.82
N ILE A 1010 -17.05 31.79 -20.10
CA ILE A 1010 -15.67 32.27 -20.08
C ILE A 1010 -15.14 32.23 -21.52
N ARG A 1011 -14.60 33.36 -22.00
CA ARG A 1011 -13.94 33.48 -23.31
C ARG A 1011 -12.49 33.91 -23.10
N ASN A 1012 -11.53 33.13 -23.57
CA ASN A 1012 -10.08 33.45 -23.46
C ASN A 1012 -9.65 33.87 -22.04
N GLY A 1013 -10.14 33.15 -21.02
CA GLY A 1013 -9.84 33.37 -19.61
C GLY A 1013 -10.61 34.52 -18.95
N THR A 1014 -11.51 35.19 -19.68
CA THR A 1014 -12.32 36.30 -19.16
C THR A 1014 -13.80 35.89 -19.10
N THR A 1015 -14.44 36.07 -17.95
CA THR A 1015 -15.90 35.92 -17.82
C THR A 1015 -16.61 36.95 -18.70
N VAL A 1016 -17.34 36.48 -19.71
CA VAL A 1016 -18.12 37.31 -20.65
C VAL A 1016 -19.61 37.34 -20.30
N SER A 1017 -20.10 36.35 -19.56
CA SER A 1017 -21.45 36.32 -19.00
C SER A 1017 -21.43 35.68 -17.61
N ASN A 1018 -22.24 36.20 -16.70
CA ASN A 1018 -22.47 35.65 -15.36
C ASN A 1018 -23.98 35.68 -15.11
N VAL A 1019 -24.57 34.51 -14.85
CA VAL A 1019 -26.01 34.28 -14.73
C VAL A 1019 -26.29 33.62 -13.39
N THR A 1020 -27.20 34.20 -12.61
CA THR A 1020 -27.75 33.56 -11.41
C THR A 1020 -28.64 32.41 -11.84
N LEU A 1021 -28.43 31.24 -11.24
CA LEU A 1021 -29.27 30.06 -11.43
C LEU A 1021 -30.29 29.95 -10.29
N ASP A 1022 -31.41 29.26 -10.52
CA ASP A 1022 -32.45 29.07 -9.50
C ASP A 1022 -32.82 27.59 -9.34
N GLY A 1023 -32.85 27.12 -8.10
CA GLY A 1023 -33.15 25.73 -7.75
C GLY A 1023 -32.04 24.73 -8.10
N THR A 1024 -32.41 23.45 -8.22
CA THR A 1024 -31.49 22.32 -8.47
C THR A 1024 -31.38 21.94 -9.95
N ASN A 1025 -32.15 22.61 -10.82
CA ASN A 1025 -32.15 22.39 -12.26
C ASN A 1025 -32.53 23.69 -12.99
N ASP A 1026 -31.64 24.18 -13.86
CA ASP A 1026 -31.87 25.39 -14.62
C ASP A 1026 -31.22 25.34 -16.02
N THR A 1027 -31.62 26.24 -16.90
CA THR A 1027 -31.11 26.37 -18.27
C THR A 1027 -30.78 27.84 -18.57
N MET A 1028 -29.64 28.07 -19.21
CA MET A 1028 -29.19 29.40 -19.61
C MET A 1028 -28.78 29.45 -21.08
N SER A 1029 -28.90 30.64 -21.69
CA SER A 1029 -28.35 30.95 -23.00
C SER A 1029 -27.87 32.40 -23.03
N THR A 1030 -26.74 32.65 -23.69
CA THR A 1030 -26.16 33.99 -23.88
C THR A 1030 -25.40 34.06 -25.20
N ASP A 1031 -25.48 35.22 -25.87
CA ASP A 1031 -24.61 35.52 -27.00
C ASP A 1031 -23.19 35.84 -26.51
N VAL A 1032 -22.19 35.31 -27.20
CA VAL A 1032 -20.76 35.58 -26.98
C VAL A 1032 -20.20 36.24 -28.24
N ASP A 1033 -19.74 37.49 -28.12
CA ASP A 1033 -19.09 38.20 -29.22
C ASP A 1033 -17.74 37.55 -29.58
N ILE A 1034 -17.46 37.39 -30.87
CA ILE A 1034 -16.23 36.76 -31.39
C ILE A 1034 -15.45 37.76 -32.24
N ASP A 1035 -14.30 38.19 -31.75
CA ASP A 1035 -13.42 39.17 -32.41
C ASP A 1035 -12.27 38.52 -33.20
N GLY A 1036 -12.07 37.22 -33.05
CA GLY A 1036 -10.97 36.44 -33.60
C GLY A 1036 -11.01 35.00 -33.09
N ASN A 1037 -9.96 34.22 -33.32
CA ASN A 1037 -9.85 32.88 -32.73
C ASN A 1037 -9.95 32.97 -31.21
N ALA A 1038 -10.70 32.04 -30.63
CA ALA A 1038 -10.98 32.03 -29.21
C ALA A 1038 -11.31 30.61 -28.75
N TRP A 1039 -11.42 30.45 -27.44
CA TRP A 1039 -12.09 29.32 -26.82
C TRP A 1039 -13.19 29.84 -25.89
N VAL A 1040 -14.26 29.05 -25.74
CA VAL A 1040 -15.38 29.33 -24.84
C VAL A 1040 -15.61 28.15 -23.92
N ALA A 1041 -15.58 28.37 -22.61
CA ALA A 1041 -15.83 27.35 -21.59
C ALA A 1041 -16.94 27.79 -20.64
N PHE A 1042 -17.50 26.83 -19.90
CA PHE A 1042 -18.57 27.05 -18.95
C PHE A 1042 -18.14 26.63 -17.54
N ARG A 1043 -18.44 27.47 -16.55
CA ARG A 1043 -18.26 27.19 -15.13
C ARG A 1043 -19.58 27.36 -14.40
N VAL A 1044 -19.91 26.44 -13.50
CA VAL A 1044 -21.06 26.57 -12.60
C VAL A 1044 -20.65 26.32 -11.17
N VAL A 1045 -21.29 27.03 -10.23
CA VAL A 1045 -21.06 26.92 -8.79
C VAL A 1045 -22.41 26.87 -8.09
N ASP A 1046 -22.55 26.00 -7.09
CA ASP A 1046 -23.71 25.91 -6.22
C ASP A 1046 -23.57 26.77 -4.95
N GLU A 1047 -24.56 26.75 -4.06
CA GLU A 1047 -24.57 27.58 -2.86
C GLU A 1047 -23.49 27.18 -1.82
N ASP A 1048 -23.07 25.91 -1.81
CA ASP A 1048 -22.05 25.38 -0.90
C ASP A 1048 -20.62 25.53 -1.46
N GLY A 1049 -20.52 25.86 -2.74
CA GLY A 1049 -19.26 26.17 -3.43
C GLY A 1049 -18.72 25.03 -4.27
N ASP A 1050 -19.45 23.91 -4.35
CA ASP A 1050 -19.18 22.84 -5.30
C ASP A 1050 -19.47 23.33 -6.72
N ARG A 1051 -18.71 22.78 -7.68
CA ARG A 1051 -18.57 23.41 -8.99
C ARG A 1051 -18.22 22.43 -10.10
N ALA A 1052 -18.49 22.86 -11.32
CA ALA A 1052 -18.01 22.18 -12.52
C ALA A 1052 -17.37 23.16 -13.51
N LEU A 1053 -16.39 22.67 -14.26
CA LEU A 1053 -15.71 23.36 -15.37
C LEU A 1053 -15.67 22.46 -16.59
N THR A 1054 -16.19 22.96 -17.71
CA THR A 1054 -16.09 22.24 -19.00
C THR A 1054 -14.72 22.45 -19.63
N SER A 1055 -14.30 21.47 -20.43
CA SER A 1055 -13.33 21.72 -21.50
C SER A 1055 -13.89 22.75 -22.50
N PRO A 1056 -13.03 23.41 -23.31
CA PRO A 1056 -13.48 24.51 -24.16
C PRO A 1056 -14.17 24.01 -25.42
N VAL A 1057 -15.10 24.81 -25.95
CA VAL A 1057 -15.46 24.81 -27.38
C VAL A 1057 -14.53 25.78 -28.10
N TRP A 1058 -13.86 25.32 -29.15
CA TRP A 1058 -12.91 26.11 -29.93
C TRP A 1058 -13.62 26.97 -30.95
N ILE A 1059 -13.16 28.20 -31.14
CA ILE A 1059 -13.69 29.15 -32.14
C ILE A 1059 -12.61 29.46 -33.16
N SER A 1060 -12.88 29.11 -34.41
CA SER A 1060 -12.07 29.49 -35.58
C SER A 1060 -12.77 30.63 -36.31
N ALA A 1061 -12.15 31.82 -36.31
CA ALA A 1061 -12.74 33.02 -36.89
C ALA A 1061 -11.95 33.48 -38.13
N GLU A 1062 -12.58 33.39 -39.30
CA GLU A 1062 -11.99 33.95 -40.52
C GLU A 1062 -12.16 35.48 -40.54
N GLN A 1063 -11.13 36.22 -40.96
CA GLN A 1063 -11.26 37.66 -41.21
C GLN A 1063 -12.20 37.86 -42.40
N GLY A 1064 -13.35 38.50 -42.17
CA GLY A 1064 -14.28 38.84 -43.22
C GLY A 1064 -13.56 39.59 -44.35
N ALA A 1065 -13.60 39.05 -45.56
CA ALA A 1065 -13.04 39.70 -46.74
C ALA A 1065 -13.64 41.11 -46.87
N GLU A 1066 -12.81 42.15 -46.74
CA GLU A 1066 -13.24 43.52 -47.01
C GLU A 1066 -13.84 43.57 -48.42
N SER A 1067 -15.15 43.85 -48.50
CA SER A 1067 -15.84 44.07 -49.76
C SER A 1067 -15.37 45.40 -50.37
N GLY A 1068 -14.20 45.38 -51.00
CA GLY A 1068 -13.73 46.43 -51.88
C GLY A 1068 -14.57 46.46 -53.15
N THR A 1069 -15.63 47.26 -53.15
CA THR A 1069 -16.23 47.73 -54.40
C THR A 1069 -15.23 48.66 -55.10
N ASP A 1070 -14.65 48.21 -56.21
CA ASP A 1070 -14.29 49.10 -57.31
C ASP A 1070 -14.34 48.36 -58.65
N GLY A 1071 -15.08 48.98 -59.57
CA GLY A 1071 -15.43 48.41 -60.86
C GLY A 1071 -14.42 48.68 -61.98
N ASN A 1072 -14.61 47.88 -63.03
CA ASN A 1072 -14.17 48.02 -64.42
C ASN A 1072 -12.72 47.77 -64.81
N GLY A 1073 -12.54 46.81 -65.73
CA GLY A 1073 -11.48 46.85 -66.74
C GLY A 1073 -11.12 45.49 -67.33
N GLU A 1074 -11.72 45.17 -68.47
CA GLU A 1074 -11.47 44.01 -69.35
C GLU A 1074 -10.00 43.54 -69.48
N SER A 1075 -9.76 42.22 -69.55
CA SER A 1075 -9.36 41.53 -70.81
C SER A 1075 -8.76 40.14 -70.56
N SER A 1076 -9.36 39.17 -71.25
CA SER A 1076 -8.94 37.81 -71.63
C SER A 1076 -7.59 37.22 -71.16
N GLY A 1077 -7.65 35.96 -70.72
CA GLY A 1077 -6.93 34.91 -71.44
C GLY A 1077 -6.20 33.84 -70.62
N THR A 1078 -6.85 32.68 -70.49
CA THR A 1078 -6.26 31.35 -70.75
C THR A 1078 -5.39 30.71 -69.66
N THR A 1079 -5.97 29.68 -69.04
CA THR A 1079 -5.42 28.37 -68.61
C THR A 1079 -3.90 28.18 -68.62
N ALA A 1080 -3.34 27.68 -67.51
CA ALA A 1080 -2.98 26.26 -67.38
C ALA A 1080 -2.35 25.95 -66.02
N THR A 1081 -2.87 24.89 -65.40
CA THR A 1081 -2.26 24.09 -64.34
C THR A 1081 -1.07 23.30 -64.91
N ALA A 1082 0.08 23.31 -64.23
CA ALA A 1082 1.02 22.18 -64.15
C ALA A 1082 2.11 22.47 -63.09
N THR A 1083 2.09 21.66 -62.04
CA THR A 1083 3.18 21.24 -61.14
C THR A 1083 4.38 20.65 -61.90
N PRO A 1084 5.44 20.16 -61.23
CA PRO A 1084 6.30 20.74 -60.18
C PRO A 1084 7.79 20.63 -60.64
N ASP A 1085 8.77 20.96 -59.79
CA ASP A 1085 9.94 20.09 -59.51
C ASP A 1085 11.12 20.82 -58.84
N THR A 1086 11.48 20.24 -57.68
CA THR A 1086 12.82 19.90 -57.17
C THR A 1086 13.93 20.95 -57.00
N GLU A 1087 14.39 21.02 -55.74
CA GLU A 1087 15.77 20.88 -55.25
C GLU A 1087 16.89 21.66 -55.94
N ASP A 1088 17.61 22.50 -55.18
CA ASP A 1088 19.04 22.26 -54.96
C ASP A 1088 19.60 22.99 -53.72
N GLU A 1089 20.61 22.37 -53.14
CA GLU A 1089 21.37 22.74 -51.95
C GLU A 1089 22.18 24.04 -52.08
N SER A 1090 22.53 24.67 -50.96
CA SER A 1090 23.95 24.87 -50.58
C SER A 1090 24.13 25.68 -49.29
N ALA A 1091 25.09 25.21 -48.49
CA ALA A 1091 25.59 25.80 -47.26
C ALA A 1091 26.37 27.11 -47.48
N GLY A 1092 26.36 27.99 -46.47
CA GLY A 1092 27.18 29.19 -46.40
C GLY A 1092 27.29 29.75 -44.97
N THR A 1093 28.50 29.71 -44.43
CA THR A 1093 28.91 29.97 -43.05
C THR A 1093 29.04 31.48 -42.69
N MET A 1094 28.72 31.81 -41.43
CA MET A 1094 29.38 32.74 -40.49
C MET A 1094 29.55 34.26 -40.76
N ALA A 1095 29.10 35.01 -39.75
CA ALA A 1095 29.74 36.13 -39.02
C ALA A 1095 29.32 37.60 -39.29
N GLY A 1096 29.13 38.34 -38.18
CA GLY A 1096 29.19 39.82 -38.09
C GLY A 1096 27.96 40.46 -37.41
N ASP A 1097 27.80 40.48 -36.09
CA ASP A 1097 28.41 41.40 -35.10
C ASP A 1097 27.61 42.70 -34.81
N THR A 1098 27.58 43.06 -33.53
CA THR A 1098 27.30 44.36 -32.86
C THR A 1098 25.87 44.95 -32.75
N ALA A 1099 25.38 44.89 -31.50
CA ALA A 1099 25.23 46.01 -30.55
C ALA A 1099 23.87 46.72 -30.36
N THR A 1100 23.38 46.55 -29.12
CA THR A 1100 22.84 47.56 -28.17
C THR A 1100 21.59 48.37 -28.53
N ALA A 1101 20.54 48.18 -27.71
CA ALA A 1101 19.71 49.28 -27.20
C ALA A 1101 19.22 48.93 -25.79
N GLU A 1102 19.77 49.62 -24.78
CA GLU A 1102 19.19 49.68 -23.44
C GLU A 1102 18.07 50.72 -23.38
N SER A 1103 17.14 50.48 -22.45
CA SER A 1103 16.39 51.45 -21.63
C SER A 1103 15.24 52.22 -22.29
N GLU A 1104 14.02 52.01 -21.80
CA GLU A 1104 13.37 53.00 -20.92
C GLU A 1104 12.17 52.39 -20.17
N THR A 1105 12.36 52.21 -18.86
CA THR A 1105 11.29 52.08 -17.88
C THR A 1105 10.63 53.43 -17.66
N THR A 1106 9.31 53.53 -17.83
CA THR A 1106 8.53 54.66 -17.30
C THR A 1106 7.31 54.16 -16.54
N ALA A 1107 7.48 54.10 -15.22
CA ALA A 1107 6.38 54.14 -14.27
C ALA A 1107 5.79 55.55 -14.24
N ALA A 1108 4.47 55.66 -14.36
CA ALA A 1108 3.72 56.86 -14.06
C ALA A 1108 2.66 56.54 -12.98
N SER A 1109 2.86 57.14 -11.82
CA SER A 1109 2.05 57.03 -10.62
C SER A 1109 0.86 58.00 -10.60
N GLY A 1110 -0.31 57.50 -10.18
CA GLY A 1110 -1.21 58.17 -9.23
C GLY A 1110 -2.53 58.74 -9.77
N PRO A 1111 -3.53 59.05 -8.89
CA PRO A 1111 -3.47 59.06 -7.41
C PRO A 1111 -4.55 58.21 -6.69
N GLY A 1112 -4.32 58.02 -5.39
CA GLY A 1112 -5.00 57.06 -4.51
C GLY A 1112 -6.43 57.35 -4.06
N PHE A 1113 -7.03 56.31 -3.48
CA PHE A 1113 -8.06 56.42 -2.44
C PHE A 1113 -7.75 55.45 -1.32
N THR A 1114 -7.51 56.00 -0.13
CA THR A 1114 -7.36 55.29 1.14
C THR A 1114 -8.66 55.51 1.91
N ALA A 1115 -9.46 54.46 2.13
CA ALA A 1115 -10.37 54.28 3.27
C ALA A 1115 -11.28 53.07 3.06
N VAL A 1116 -11.48 52.30 4.14
CA VAL A 1116 -12.47 51.22 4.35
C VAL A 1116 -12.05 49.80 3.92
N VAL A 1117 -11.03 49.26 4.60
CA VAL A 1117 -10.93 47.82 4.88
C VAL A 1117 -10.80 47.66 6.39
N THR A 1118 -11.92 47.79 7.09
CA THR A 1118 -12.08 47.44 8.52
C THR A 1118 -13.57 47.24 8.83
N LEU A 1119 -14.26 46.32 8.15
CA LEU A 1119 -15.58 45.83 8.58
C LEU A 1119 -16.05 44.60 7.78
N LEU A 1120 -15.44 43.42 7.98
CA LEU A 1120 -16.07 42.10 7.73
C LEU A 1120 -15.21 40.91 8.25
N ALA A 1121 -14.51 41.12 9.36
CA ALA A 1121 -13.84 40.06 10.13
C ALA A 1121 -14.39 39.98 11.58
N LEU A 1122 -15.67 40.31 11.77
CA LEU A 1122 -16.29 40.43 13.10
C LEU A 1122 -17.80 40.09 13.13
N VAL A 1123 -18.24 39.08 12.36
CA VAL A 1123 -19.60 38.51 12.48
C VAL A 1123 -19.63 36.96 12.58
N GLY A 1124 -18.52 36.25 12.35
CA GLY A 1124 -18.46 34.78 12.49
C GLY A 1124 -18.15 34.22 13.89
N ALA A 1125 -18.04 35.06 14.93
CA ALA A 1125 -17.56 34.63 16.26
C ALA A 1125 -18.53 34.97 17.43
N ALA A 1126 -19.84 35.02 17.17
CA ALA A 1126 -20.82 35.36 18.22
C ALA A 1126 -22.14 34.55 18.18
N LEU A 1127 -22.14 33.32 17.66
CA LEU A 1127 -23.36 32.48 17.64
C LEU A 1127 -23.23 31.05 18.21
N LEU A 1128 -22.08 30.64 18.77
CA LEU A 1128 -21.90 29.30 19.36
C LEU A 1128 -21.60 29.27 20.88
N ALA A 1129 -21.75 30.40 21.56
CA ALA A 1129 -21.67 30.46 23.03
C ALA A 1129 -22.98 30.98 23.63
N THR A 1130 -24.05 30.19 23.53
CA THR A 1130 -25.06 30.02 24.59
C THR A 1130 -26.12 29.01 24.13
N ARG A 1131 -26.13 27.83 24.77
CA ARG A 1131 -27.24 26.90 25.08
C ARG A 1131 -26.82 25.44 24.81
N TRP A 1132 -26.82 24.46 25.70
CA TRP A 1132 -27.20 24.29 27.11
C TRP A 1132 -26.43 23.06 27.68
N ARG A 1133 -26.15 23.07 28.98
CA ARG A 1133 -26.27 21.89 29.87
C ARG A 1133 -27.42 22.23 30.85
N PRO A 1134 -28.18 21.28 31.41
CA PRO A 1134 -28.44 19.89 31.01
C PRO A 1134 -29.72 19.75 30.19
#